data_AF-A0A0J1B438-F1
#
_entry.id   AF-A0A0J1B438-F1
#
_cell.length_a   1.000
_cell.length_b   1.000
_cell.length_c   1.000
_cell.angle_alpha   90.00
_cell.angle_beta   90.00
_cell.angle_gamma   90.00
#
_symmetry.space_group_name_H-M   'P 1'
#
loop_
_entity.id
_entity.type
_entity.pdbx_description
1 polymer ?
#
loop_
_entity_poly.entity_id
_entity_poly.type
_entity_poly.pdbx_seq_one_letter_code
_entity_poly.pdbx_strand_id
1 'polypeptide(L)'
;MKTIENHDRMKRPTTAVTASMPLLGWILVSLTAPLFTAELLADELSGILRLNNGDYVQGQFSASEMNAEEASPLVNWQHAGFATPFSFPFASLASTTFPPPSEIKATPGQFAFELLNGDRLFGNVVEVGDPLMVSLTGGETSELPLAMVRQIFRWDDSRAMVFQGPGSRDDWESNGQLESWVDSKGTLETSTSMATIFRDLKLPRLARVELDIAWEGKPNFVIAVGVDPESPENTWADAFHIEVWDDDIVAVWEDGSLAGVESIAKLKELGNRLQVTLKIDQANRHVTIESLRGETLTQYTLPIKKPRVAQTGIYFRNIDGTLRIRSLQVLHATDLTPKSNDTAEASENSDEAGIETSVHLTNGEAFQGHWKGIEDNLWQFQAGEEERSIHADQIMVMDLVQNAPEKDSEPELPSLDQLQIRTFDGMRLSGSLQQIDEQSLRVVAEATQGEVEIPISSIDTIDFQASKPSVPPQHGQMRLELEGTRLHGRLLDAEPDTQPTALRFEPSGTTASVMRPNLQGKLVLRPKVETTKSATELRIERLQKIRQTLKKQNAVVRAQNRPAPAIRPAAKPGVWNVFSKVFDPQANLKAIAGRPIYLKTGEVIPGKVISIDEQDVTFESGMTQKTKLPREQIRAIHLNSTGSEPVIDEQERERLLTVPRNRKNSPPTHLLIANNGDMMRCRLVSLTEFAAEVESRLETITIPRNVISQIIWLKPPIDTEKDQEPTDEDASQKIAADETDVDSDALTVQGKMLDGNRLSLVPESVINQTLIGENFFLGPIRLPLANCEELYLGVRNDFELADDPHAIWQLVNAPEPIIGDSGGGDDSMAGTRSPLVGHPAPDFKLKTLDGEPFRIADQTGRTLVLDFWATWCGPCMQAMPVIEEAVAEFDPEQVRLVAVNLQESAEDIRNTLDRIGVSPEVVLDIDGVAAGRYQANAIPQTVVIDAEGTVTRVFVGGGSKLGEQLADAIRETLGKPAKQN
;
A
#
# COMPACT_ATOMS: atom_id res chain seq x y z
N MET A 1 1.02 49.81 -53.87
CA MET A 1 0.30 49.42 -55.10
C MET A 1 -1.19 49.72 -54.90
N LYS A 2 -1.73 50.58 -55.79
CA LYS A 2 -3.13 50.70 -56.25
C LYS A 2 -4.20 49.84 -55.54
N THR A 3 -5.15 50.46 -54.80
CA THR A 3 -6.59 50.72 -55.14
C THR A 3 -7.49 49.45 -55.21
N ILE A 4 -8.75 49.36 -54.74
CA ILE A 4 -9.82 50.31 -54.40
C ILE A 4 -10.97 49.59 -53.63
N GLU A 5 -11.58 50.35 -52.71
CA GLU A 5 -12.97 50.43 -52.17
C GLU A 5 -14.02 49.29 -52.28
N ASN A 6 -14.76 49.10 -51.18
CA ASN A 6 -16.14 49.63 -51.01
C ASN A 6 -16.57 49.56 -49.52
N HIS A 7 -16.87 50.69 -48.86
CA HIS A 7 -18.18 51.39 -48.75
C HIS A 7 -19.18 50.62 -47.85
N ASP A 8 -19.90 51.19 -46.88
CA ASP A 8 -20.13 52.57 -46.44
C ASP A 8 -21.00 52.56 -45.15
N ARG A 9 -21.00 53.70 -44.45
CA ARG A 9 -22.01 54.28 -43.52
C ARG A 9 -21.89 54.03 -42.00
N MET A 10 -21.42 55.00 -41.20
CA MET A 10 -22.03 56.30 -40.79
C MET A 10 -23.18 56.11 -39.78
N LYS A 11 -23.15 56.60 -38.53
CA LYS A 11 -23.15 58.03 -38.13
C LYS A 11 -23.24 58.15 -36.58
N ARG A 12 -22.50 59.12 -36.02
CA ARG A 12 -22.68 59.77 -34.69
C ARG A 12 -23.90 60.73 -34.73
N PRO A 13 -24.44 61.36 -33.64
CA PRO A 13 -23.77 62.42 -32.82
C PRO A 13 -24.17 62.46 -31.31
N THR A 14 -23.29 62.78 -30.35
CA THR A 14 -22.95 64.11 -29.73
C THR A 14 -24.09 64.97 -29.16
N THR A 15 -24.05 65.22 -27.83
CA THR A 15 -24.37 66.48 -27.13
C THR A 15 -23.78 66.46 -25.70
N ALA A 16 -22.72 67.23 -25.43
CA ALA A 16 -22.68 68.50 -24.66
C ALA A 16 -22.59 68.31 -23.12
N VAL A 17 -21.40 68.33 -22.50
CA VAL A 17 -20.60 69.49 -21.98
C VAL A 17 -21.15 70.08 -20.66
N THR A 18 -20.44 69.90 -19.53
CA THR A 18 -19.83 70.97 -18.66
C THR A 18 -19.17 70.41 -17.38
N ALA A 19 -18.27 71.23 -16.80
CA ALA A 19 -17.12 71.00 -15.93
C ALA A 19 -17.29 70.55 -14.44
N SER A 20 -16.12 70.12 -13.91
CA SER A 20 -15.51 70.21 -12.54
C SER A 20 -15.75 69.13 -11.45
N MET A 21 -14.70 68.29 -11.23
CA MET A 21 -14.07 67.64 -10.04
C MET A 21 -14.87 67.37 -8.72
N PRO A 22 -14.53 66.38 -7.82
CA PRO A 22 -13.34 65.48 -7.75
C PRO A 22 -13.58 64.00 -7.24
N LEU A 23 -12.47 63.23 -7.10
CA LEU A 23 -12.17 62.07 -6.22
C LEU A 23 -12.88 60.68 -6.30
N LEU A 24 -12.02 59.65 -6.25
CA LEU A 24 -12.15 58.26 -5.76
C LEU A 24 -12.93 57.20 -6.58
N GLY A 25 -12.20 56.12 -6.94
CA GLY A 25 -12.77 54.85 -7.39
C GLY A 25 -11.74 53.95 -8.08
N TRP A 26 -11.06 53.13 -7.28
CA TRP A 26 -10.05 52.13 -7.68
C TRP A 26 -10.59 51.07 -8.65
N ILE A 27 -9.80 50.67 -9.65
CA ILE A 27 -9.77 49.29 -10.18
C ILE A 27 -8.31 48.93 -10.50
N LEU A 28 -7.78 47.99 -9.72
CA LEU A 28 -6.52 47.28 -9.96
C LEU A 28 -6.93 45.93 -10.56
N VAL A 29 -6.57 45.68 -11.82
CA VAL A 29 -6.74 44.38 -12.47
C VAL A 29 -5.57 43.50 -12.07
N SER A 30 -5.86 42.48 -11.25
CA SER A 30 -4.93 41.40 -10.93
C SER A 30 -4.69 40.56 -12.20
N LEU A 31 -3.41 40.40 -12.56
CA LEU A 31 -2.96 39.44 -13.56
C LEU A 31 -2.83 38.06 -12.90
N THR A 32 -3.44 37.09 -13.56
CA THR A 32 -3.45 35.65 -13.28
C THR A 32 -2.05 35.06 -13.08
N ALA A 33 -1.82 34.43 -11.92
CA ALA A 33 -0.76 33.44 -11.73
C ALA A 33 -1.15 32.11 -12.44
N PRO A 34 -0.19 31.29 -12.89
CA PRO A 34 -0.52 30.02 -13.51
C PRO A 34 -0.94 29.02 -12.42
N LEU A 35 -2.13 28.43 -12.56
CA LEU A 35 -2.68 27.42 -11.63
C LEU A 35 -1.73 26.21 -11.43
N PHE A 36 -0.89 25.90 -12.42
CA PHE A 36 0.05 24.76 -12.36
C PHE A 36 1.20 24.90 -11.35
N THR A 37 1.60 26.11 -10.94
CA THR A 37 2.70 26.28 -9.97
C THR A 37 2.24 26.18 -8.52
N ALA A 38 0.98 26.51 -8.23
CA ALA A 38 0.44 26.47 -6.87
C ALA A 38 0.13 25.04 -6.40
N GLU A 39 -0.33 24.18 -7.32
CA GLU A 39 -0.61 22.76 -7.03
C GLU A 39 0.68 21.96 -6.77
N LEU A 40 1.76 22.25 -7.51
CA LEU A 40 3.06 21.61 -7.31
C LEU A 40 3.71 22.01 -5.96
N LEU A 41 3.62 23.30 -5.58
CA LEU A 41 4.13 23.80 -4.31
C LEU A 41 3.31 23.31 -3.10
N ALA A 42 2.01 23.10 -3.26
CA ALA A 42 1.13 22.62 -2.20
C ALA A 42 1.41 21.15 -1.80
N ASP A 43 1.85 20.31 -2.73
CA ASP A 43 2.20 18.92 -2.41
C ASP A 43 3.61 18.80 -1.80
N GLU A 44 4.55 19.68 -2.19
CA GLU A 44 5.89 19.78 -1.59
C GLU A 44 5.86 20.23 -0.12
N LEU A 45 4.91 21.09 0.28
CA LEU A 45 4.77 21.59 1.67
C LEU A 45 3.81 20.77 2.53
N SER A 46 3.23 19.71 1.98
CA SER A 46 2.24 18.90 2.69
C SER A 46 2.93 17.98 3.72
N GLY A 47 2.76 18.30 5.00
CA GLY A 47 3.19 17.49 6.13
C GLY A 47 2.08 16.64 6.74
N ILE A 48 2.38 15.97 7.86
CA ILE A 48 1.43 15.22 8.69
C ILE A 48 1.35 15.89 10.07
N LEU A 49 0.19 16.42 10.42
CA LEU A 49 -0.12 16.91 11.77
C LEU A 49 -0.71 15.77 12.60
N ARG A 50 -0.17 15.54 13.79
CA ARG A 50 -0.60 14.48 14.73
C ARG A 50 -1.21 15.07 15.99
N LEU A 51 -2.29 14.47 16.45
CA LEU A 51 -3.03 14.86 17.65
C LEU A 51 -2.70 13.95 18.84
N ASN A 52 -2.91 14.44 20.06
CA ASN A 52 -2.67 13.71 21.30
C ASN A 52 -3.55 12.46 21.50
N ASN A 53 -4.61 12.28 20.69
CA ASN A 53 -5.43 11.08 20.68
C ASN A 53 -4.95 10.00 19.68
N GLY A 54 -3.83 10.24 18.98
CA GLY A 54 -3.27 9.37 17.95
C GLY A 54 -3.86 9.56 16.55
N ASP A 55 -4.80 10.49 16.36
CA ASP A 55 -5.24 10.88 15.03
C ASP A 55 -4.16 11.67 14.30
N TYR A 56 -4.20 11.63 12.97
CA TYR A 56 -3.25 12.34 12.13
C TYR A 56 -3.92 12.82 10.85
N VAL A 57 -3.46 13.95 10.33
CA VAL A 57 -4.04 14.58 9.14
C VAL A 57 -2.93 15.13 8.27
N GLN A 58 -2.92 14.68 7.02
CA GLN A 58 -2.05 15.23 5.98
C GLN A 58 -2.55 16.63 5.58
N GLY A 59 -1.65 17.55 5.33
CA GLY A 59 -2.01 18.90 4.87
C GLY A 59 -0.90 19.89 5.10
N GLN A 60 -1.27 21.16 5.20
CA GLN A 60 -0.34 22.26 5.42
C GLN A 60 -0.93 23.25 6.42
N PHE A 61 -0.07 24.09 7.00
CA PHE A 61 -0.53 25.22 7.76
C PHE A 61 -1.35 26.18 6.89
N SER A 62 -2.36 26.77 7.50
CA SER A 62 -3.10 27.91 6.93
C SER A 62 -2.89 29.10 7.86
N ALA A 63 -2.88 30.31 7.29
CA ALA A 63 -2.68 31.53 8.06
C ALA A 63 -3.61 31.57 9.29
N SER A 64 -3.02 31.88 10.44
CA SER A 64 -3.72 32.06 11.70
C SER A 64 -3.03 33.13 12.54
N GLU A 65 -3.76 34.19 12.89
CA GLU A 65 -3.33 35.13 13.91
C GLU A 65 -3.54 34.48 15.27
N MET A 66 -2.46 34.32 16.04
CA MET A 66 -2.57 33.85 17.43
C MET A 66 -2.78 35.05 18.34
N ASN A 67 -3.91 35.09 19.05
CA ASN A 67 -4.13 36.09 20.07
C ASN A 67 -3.49 35.61 21.38
N ALA A 68 -2.46 36.30 21.85
CA ALA A 68 -1.75 35.99 23.09
C ALA A 68 -2.65 36.03 24.35
N GLU A 69 -3.83 36.64 24.28
CA GLU A 69 -4.81 36.67 25.38
C GLU A 69 -5.75 35.44 25.43
N GLU A 70 -5.77 34.60 24.39
CA GLU A 70 -6.60 33.39 24.36
C GLU A 70 -5.95 32.23 25.12
N ALA A 71 -6.72 31.53 25.94
CA ALA A 71 -6.24 30.48 26.83
C ALA A 71 -5.67 29.22 26.12
N SER A 72 -5.87 29.09 24.81
CA SER A 72 -5.23 28.08 23.94
C SER A 72 -5.41 28.54 22.50
N PRO A 73 -4.34 28.95 21.78
CA PRO A 73 -4.48 29.40 20.40
C PRO A 73 -4.94 28.27 19.48
N LEU A 74 -5.62 28.62 18.39
CA LEU A 74 -6.04 27.67 17.36
C LEU A 74 -5.00 27.60 16.24
N VAL A 75 -4.71 26.38 15.79
CA VAL A 75 -3.83 26.10 14.66
C VAL A 75 -4.69 25.65 13.48
N ASN A 76 -4.63 26.41 12.39
CA ASN A 76 -5.36 26.10 11.16
C ASN A 76 -4.55 25.16 10.27
N TRP A 77 -5.16 24.04 9.86
CA TRP A 77 -4.54 23.01 9.04
C TRP A 77 -5.41 22.68 7.82
N GLN A 78 -4.89 22.96 6.63
CA GLN A 78 -5.60 22.76 5.37
C GLN A 78 -5.26 21.40 4.75
N HIS A 79 -6.27 20.53 4.62
CA HIS A 79 -6.18 19.28 3.88
C HIS A 79 -6.73 19.48 2.45
N ALA A 80 -6.09 18.92 1.42
CA ALA A 80 -6.45 19.15 0.01
C ALA A 80 -7.90 18.75 -0.34
N GLY A 81 -8.37 17.63 0.22
CA GLY A 81 -9.74 17.13 0.06
C GLY A 81 -10.85 17.87 0.84
N PHE A 82 -10.54 18.97 1.54
CA PHE A 82 -11.50 19.74 2.34
C PHE A 82 -11.57 21.21 1.88
N ALA A 83 -12.76 21.83 1.96
CA ALA A 83 -12.96 23.19 1.44
C ALA A 83 -12.31 24.26 2.33
N THR A 84 -12.38 24.09 3.65
CA THR A 84 -11.82 25.01 4.66
C THR A 84 -10.86 24.27 5.59
N PRO A 85 -9.89 24.97 6.21
CA PRO A 85 -8.95 24.35 7.13
C PRO A 85 -9.65 23.86 8.40
N PHE A 86 -9.09 22.82 9.02
CA PHE A 86 -9.45 22.40 10.37
C PHE A 86 -8.74 23.30 11.39
N SER A 87 -9.45 23.75 12.41
CA SER A 87 -8.88 24.60 13.48
C SER A 87 -8.72 23.78 14.76
N PHE A 88 -7.51 23.31 15.02
CA PHE A 88 -7.22 22.48 16.20
C PHE A 88 -6.71 23.35 17.36
N PRO A 89 -7.18 23.13 18.60
CA PRO A 89 -6.57 23.75 19.78
C PRO A 89 -5.10 23.33 19.90
N PHE A 90 -4.20 24.28 20.17
CA PHE A 90 -2.77 24.00 20.40
C PHE A 90 -2.56 22.87 21.40
N ALA A 91 -3.30 22.89 22.52
CA ALA A 91 -3.24 21.86 23.55
C ALA A 91 -3.62 20.44 23.08
N SER A 92 -4.24 20.29 21.91
CA SER A 92 -4.62 19.00 21.33
C SER A 92 -3.57 18.41 20.39
N LEU A 93 -2.61 19.22 19.98
CA LEU A 93 -1.57 18.83 19.03
C LEU A 93 -0.44 18.09 19.74
N ALA A 94 0.12 17.11 19.07
CA ALA A 94 1.30 16.37 19.52
C ALA A 94 2.53 16.83 18.73
N SER A 95 2.47 16.71 17.40
CA SER A 95 3.60 17.05 16.53
C SER A 95 3.18 17.23 15.08
N THR A 96 3.96 17.99 14.32
CA THR A 96 3.93 18.00 12.86
C THR A 96 5.24 17.47 12.30
N THR A 97 5.18 16.72 11.21
CA THR A 97 6.36 16.31 10.44
C THR A 97 6.17 16.65 8.98
N PHE A 98 7.21 17.17 8.34
CA PHE A 98 7.20 17.55 6.93
C PHE A 98 8.12 16.65 6.12
N PRO A 99 7.84 16.47 4.82
CA PRO A 99 8.74 15.77 3.92
C PRO A 99 10.03 16.59 3.69
N PRO A 100 11.19 15.94 3.50
CA PRO A 100 12.42 16.64 3.13
C PRO A 100 12.26 17.33 1.77
N PRO A 101 12.76 18.57 1.60
CA PRO A 101 12.73 19.25 0.32
C PRO A 101 13.66 18.55 -0.68
N SER A 102 13.45 18.82 -1.97
CA SER A 102 14.28 18.31 -3.06
C SER A 102 15.75 18.75 -2.97
N GLU A 103 16.01 19.91 -2.36
CA GLU A 103 17.36 20.40 -2.04
C GLU A 103 17.35 21.04 -0.64
N ILE A 104 18.24 20.59 0.24
CA ILE A 104 18.46 21.21 1.55
C ILE A 104 19.51 22.30 1.36
N LYS A 105 19.11 23.56 1.49
CA LYS A 105 20.03 24.70 1.51
C LYS A 105 20.56 24.88 2.92
N ALA A 106 21.87 24.99 3.12
CA ALA A 106 22.36 25.22 4.46
C ALA A 106 21.98 26.63 4.94
N THR A 107 21.83 26.74 6.25
CA THR A 107 21.51 28.00 6.92
C THR A 107 22.63 29.02 6.71
N PRO A 108 22.34 30.22 6.18
CA PRO A 108 23.32 31.30 6.10
C PRO A 108 23.83 31.67 7.50
N GLY A 109 25.13 31.66 7.71
CA GLY A 109 25.75 32.02 8.99
C GLY A 109 27.15 31.40 9.12
N GLN A 110 28.03 32.04 9.87
CA GLN A 110 29.38 31.52 10.09
C GLN A 110 29.41 30.50 11.24
N PHE A 111 28.52 30.64 12.22
CA PHE A 111 28.53 29.88 13.46
C PHE A 111 27.18 29.26 13.81
N ALA A 112 27.25 28.15 14.53
CA ALA A 112 26.16 27.53 15.26
C ALA A 112 26.43 27.70 16.76
N PHE A 113 25.38 28.03 17.51
CA PHE A 113 25.38 28.21 18.96
C PHE A 113 24.56 27.07 19.57
N GLU A 114 25.22 26.15 20.27
CA GLU A 114 24.54 25.09 21.03
C GLU A 114 24.33 25.57 22.47
N LEU A 115 23.08 25.49 22.94
CA LEU A 115 22.63 26.05 24.20
C LEU A 115 22.40 24.96 25.26
N LEU A 116 22.37 25.35 26.54
CA LEU A 116 22.13 24.43 27.66
C LEU A 116 20.75 23.78 27.64
N ASN A 117 19.73 24.44 27.07
CA ASN A 117 18.39 23.86 26.91
C ASN A 117 18.31 22.84 25.76
N GLY A 118 19.39 22.68 24.98
CA GLY A 118 19.47 21.77 23.82
C GLY A 118 19.24 22.45 22.47
N ASP A 119 18.83 23.73 22.47
CA ASP A 119 18.64 24.50 21.24
C ASP A 119 19.96 24.68 20.48
N ARG A 120 19.86 24.72 19.16
CA ARG A 120 20.95 25.02 18.24
C ARG A 120 20.49 26.14 17.32
N LEU A 121 21.09 27.30 17.47
CA LEU A 121 20.79 28.49 16.67
C LEU A 121 21.93 28.76 15.68
N PHE A 122 21.63 29.30 14.50
CA PHE A 122 22.62 29.65 13.50
C PHE A 122 22.71 31.16 13.32
N GLY A 123 23.93 31.67 13.10
CA GLY A 123 24.13 33.11 12.92
C GLY A 123 25.59 33.55 12.92
N ASN A 124 25.79 34.83 13.22
CA ASN A 124 27.09 35.47 13.36
C ASN A 124 27.20 36.17 14.72
N VAL A 125 28.40 36.18 15.30
CA VAL A 125 28.69 37.03 16.47
C VAL A 125 28.92 38.45 16.00
N VAL A 126 28.15 39.40 16.53
CA VAL A 126 28.23 40.83 16.21
C VAL A 126 29.12 41.55 17.23
N GLU A 127 28.87 41.32 18.51
CA GLU A 127 29.61 41.94 19.62
C GLU A 127 29.72 40.95 20.79
N VAL A 128 30.86 41.00 21.48
CA VAL A 128 31.15 40.14 22.63
C VAL A 128 30.84 40.91 23.91
N GLY A 129 29.96 40.34 24.72
CA GLY A 129 29.55 40.86 26.01
C GLY A 129 28.71 39.81 26.75
N ASP A 130 28.22 40.14 27.94
CA ASP A 130 27.17 39.37 28.61
C ASP A 130 25.91 40.25 28.73
N PRO A 131 24.88 40.04 27.88
CA PRO A 131 24.71 38.95 26.90
C PRO A 131 25.53 39.12 25.60
N LEU A 132 25.73 38.01 24.88
CA LEU A 132 26.38 37.98 23.56
C LEU A 132 25.43 38.56 22.49
N MET A 133 25.91 39.49 21.67
CA MET A 133 25.10 40.03 20.56
C MET A 133 25.30 39.17 19.32
N VAL A 134 24.23 38.54 18.85
CA VAL A 134 24.25 37.63 17.69
C VAL A 134 23.26 38.06 16.64
N SER A 135 23.64 37.95 15.37
CA SER A 135 22.71 38.07 14.24
C SER A 135 22.29 36.66 13.84
N LEU A 136 21.10 36.26 14.27
CA LEU A 136 20.54 34.94 13.97
C LEU A 136 19.96 34.91 12.56
N THR A 137 20.04 33.76 11.90
CA THR A 137 19.41 33.56 10.59
C THR A 137 17.90 33.70 10.71
N GLY A 138 17.29 34.53 9.84
CA GLY A 138 15.84 34.73 9.83
C GLY A 138 15.32 35.65 10.95
N GLY A 139 16.21 36.34 11.68
CA GLY A 139 15.85 37.25 12.75
C GLY A 139 16.69 38.53 12.76
N GLU A 140 16.32 39.44 13.67
CA GLU A 140 17.12 40.63 13.97
C GLU A 140 18.32 40.28 14.88
N THR A 141 19.21 41.25 15.08
CA THR A 141 20.25 41.11 16.11
C THR A 141 19.60 40.86 17.46
N SER A 142 19.99 39.77 18.11
CA SER A 142 19.39 39.26 19.34
C SER A 142 20.43 39.19 20.45
N GLU A 143 19.97 39.39 21.69
CA GLU A 143 20.76 39.19 22.90
C GLU A 143 20.73 37.70 23.28
N LEU A 144 21.89 37.06 23.38
CA LEU A 144 22.02 35.66 23.77
C LEU A 144 22.80 35.59 25.10
N PRO A 145 22.15 35.28 26.23
CA PRO A 145 22.82 35.19 27.53
C PRO A 145 23.99 34.21 27.48
N LEU A 146 25.20 34.64 27.85
CA LEU A 146 26.38 33.77 27.77
C LEU A 146 26.25 32.53 28.65
N ALA A 147 25.55 32.68 29.79
CA ALA A 147 25.22 31.57 30.68
C ALA A 147 24.43 30.45 29.98
N MET A 148 23.71 30.74 28.90
CA MET A 148 22.99 29.72 28.13
C MET A 148 23.84 29.08 27.03
N VAL A 149 24.94 29.70 26.60
CA VAL A 149 25.77 29.21 25.49
C VAL A 149 26.75 28.16 25.97
N ARG A 150 26.53 26.91 25.56
CA ARG A 150 27.42 25.79 25.86
C ARG A 150 28.63 25.77 24.92
N GLN A 151 28.36 25.90 23.62
CA GLN A 151 29.37 25.74 22.58
C GLN A 151 29.07 26.64 21.39
N ILE A 152 30.11 27.20 20.78
CA ILE A 152 30.04 27.92 19.51
C ILE A 152 30.92 27.16 18.52
N PHE A 153 30.37 26.74 17.38
CA PHE A 153 31.15 26.03 16.37
C PHE A 153 30.89 26.55 14.97
N ARG A 154 31.87 26.37 14.08
CA ARG A 154 31.78 26.84 12.70
C ARG A 154 30.78 26.00 11.91
N TRP A 155 29.92 26.66 11.14
CA TRP A 155 28.83 26.03 10.40
C TRP A 155 28.95 26.09 8.86
N ASP A 156 29.93 26.79 8.30
CA ASP A 156 30.00 27.11 6.86
C ASP A 156 29.63 25.97 5.87
N ASP A 157 28.40 26.05 5.37
CA ASP A 157 27.69 25.48 4.19
C ASP A 157 28.04 24.08 3.62
N SER A 158 28.93 23.26 4.19
CA SER A 158 29.20 21.91 3.63
C SER A 158 30.06 20.95 4.45
N ARG A 159 30.60 21.34 5.61
CA ARG A 159 31.60 20.50 6.32
C ARG A 159 31.09 19.80 7.58
N ALA A 160 29.90 20.15 8.08
CA ALA A 160 29.37 19.59 9.32
C ALA A 160 28.37 18.44 9.12
N MET A 161 27.46 18.51 8.15
CA MET A 161 26.42 17.50 7.93
C MET A 161 26.91 16.40 6.96
N VAL A 162 26.85 15.13 7.39
CA VAL A 162 27.25 13.94 6.60
C VAL A 162 26.03 13.27 5.99
N PHE A 163 24.96 13.13 6.77
CA PHE A 163 23.74 12.45 6.35
C PHE A 163 22.52 13.08 7.00
N GLN A 164 21.42 13.05 6.27
CA GLN A 164 20.12 13.49 6.72
C GLN A 164 19.06 12.50 6.25
N GLY A 165 18.20 12.06 7.16
CA GLY A 165 17.15 11.08 6.91
C GLY A 165 16.05 11.11 7.98
N PRO A 166 15.15 10.10 7.98
CA PRO A 166 15.33 8.81 7.34
C PRO A 166 15.20 8.82 5.80
N GLY A 167 14.53 9.81 5.21
CA GLY A 167 14.35 9.90 3.76
C GLY A 167 13.34 8.87 3.24
N SER A 168 13.38 8.61 1.93
CA SER A 168 12.44 7.66 1.31
C SER A 168 12.76 6.23 1.70
N ARG A 169 11.73 5.37 1.82
CA ARG A 169 11.89 3.93 2.06
C ARG A 169 12.81 3.28 1.04
N ASP A 170 12.75 3.70 -0.22
CA ASP A 170 13.49 3.07 -1.32
C ASP A 170 14.99 3.35 -1.26
N ASP A 171 15.43 4.29 -0.41
CA ASP A 171 16.84 4.51 -0.10
C ASP A 171 17.43 3.49 0.91
N TRP A 172 16.59 2.61 1.46
CA TRP A 172 16.98 1.65 2.50
C TRP A 172 17.00 0.22 1.96
N GLU A 173 17.91 -0.57 2.52
CA GLU A 173 17.99 -2.00 2.27
C GLU A 173 17.27 -2.78 3.36
N SER A 174 16.81 -4.01 3.05
CA SER A 174 16.20 -4.92 4.02
C SER A 174 16.46 -6.38 3.65
N ASN A 175 16.13 -7.30 4.56
CA ASN A 175 16.17 -8.75 4.33
C ASN A 175 15.00 -9.28 3.47
N GLY A 176 14.54 -8.51 2.47
CA GLY A 176 13.37 -8.84 1.66
C GLY A 176 12.03 -8.45 2.29
N GLN A 177 12.06 -7.60 3.33
CA GLN A 177 10.89 -7.09 4.04
C GLN A 177 10.72 -5.57 3.87
N LEU A 178 11.24 -4.98 2.79
CA LEU A 178 11.20 -3.53 2.60
C LEU A 178 9.76 -3.01 2.58
N GLU A 179 8.84 -3.76 1.98
CA GLU A 179 7.40 -3.47 1.94
C GLU A 179 6.73 -3.41 3.33
N SER A 180 7.39 -3.94 4.36
CA SER A 180 6.90 -3.87 5.75
C SER A 180 7.10 -2.49 6.38
N TRP A 181 7.86 -1.61 5.72
CA TRP A 181 8.06 -0.21 6.10
C TRP A 181 7.28 0.71 5.17
N VAL A 182 6.62 1.69 5.77
CA VAL A 182 5.80 2.70 5.08
C VAL A 182 6.50 4.04 5.18
N ASP A 183 6.73 4.67 4.04
CA ASP A 183 7.12 6.08 3.97
C ASP A 183 5.87 6.93 4.22
N SER A 184 5.91 7.70 5.30
CA SER A 184 4.84 8.64 5.67
C SER A 184 5.34 10.08 5.53
N LYS A 185 5.74 10.44 4.30
CA LYS A 185 6.22 11.79 3.92
C LYS A 185 7.35 12.29 4.81
N GLY A 186 8.49 11.58 4.79
CA GLY A 186 9.71 11.98 5.51
C GLY A 186 9.98 11.22 6.81
N THR A 187 9.07 10.34 7.21
CA THR A 187 9.28 9.38 8.30
C THR A 187 9.14 7.95 7.80
N LEU A 188 9.89 7.03 8.41
CA LEU A 188 9.74 5.59 8.13
C LEU A 188 9.06 4.92 9.32
N GLU A 189 7.96 4.24 9.04
CA GLU A 189 7.13 3.59 10.05
C GLU A 189 6.92 2.11 9.73
N THR A 190 6.90 1.27 10.76
CA THR A 190 6.48 -0.12 10.64
C THR A 190 5.74 -0.57 11.90
N SER A 191 4.70 -1.38 11.71
CA SER A 191 4.06 -2.17 12.78
C SER A 191 4.26 -3.68 12.56
N THR A 192 5.06 -4.05 11.55
CA THR A 192 5.33 -5.43 11.22
C THR A 192 6.40 -5.96 12.16
N SER A 193 6.07 -7.00 12.93
CA SER A 193 7.01 -7.68 13.81
C SER A 193 8.17 -8.28 12.99
N MET A 194 9.37 -8.16 13.53
CA MET A 194 10.65 -8.60 12.94
C MET A 194 11.11 -7.85 11.69
N ALA A 195 10.44 -6.76 11.29
CA ALA A 195 10.86 -5.97 10.13
C ALA A 195 12.19 -5.26 10.38
N THR A 196 13.03 -5.21 9.35
CA THR A 196 14.40 -4.68 9.42
C THR A 196 14.66 -3.71 8.28
N ILE A 197 15.37 -2.62 8.54
CA ILE A 197 15.96 -1.77 7.49
C ILE A 197 17.39 -1.38 7.85
N PHE A 198 18.20 -1.16 6.81
CA PHE A 198 19.61 -0.84 6.91
C PHE A 198 19.98 0.26 5.90
N ARG A 199 20.94 1.11 6.28
CA ARG A 199 21.56 2.04 5.33
C ARG A 199 23.02 2.27 5.69
N ASP A 200 23.88 2.30 4.68
CA ASP A 200 25.28 2.70 4.84
C ASP A 200 25.43 4.22 4.82
N LEU A 201 25.62 4.83 5.99
CA LEU A 201 25.66 6.29 6.16
C LEU A 201 27.05 6.91 6.00
N LYS A 202 28.08 6.10 5.70
CA LYS A 202 29.47 6.57 5.59
C LYS A 202 29.95 7.36 6.82
N LEU A 203 29.65 6.86 8.03
CA LEU A 203 30.03 7.49 9.30
C LEU A 203 31.51 7.94 9.30
N PRO A 204 31.80 9.23 9.60
CA PRO A 204 33.17 9.74 9.66
C PRO A 204 33.93 9.17 10.87
N ARG A 205 35.25 9.41 10.91
CA ARG A 205 36.11 8.98 12.02
C ARG A 205 35.61 9.49 13.38
N LEU A 206 35.20 10.75 13.43
CA LEU A 206 34.51 11.38 14.54
C LEU A 206 33.10 11.72 14.06
N ALA A 207 32.10 10.99 14.54
CA ALA A 207 30.71 11.13 14.11
C ALA A 207 29.81 11.52 15.28
N ARG A 208 28.83 12.37 15.01
CA ARG A 208 27.70 12.67 15.89
C ARG A 208 26.43 12.20 15.19
N VAL A 209 25.76 11.19 15.72
CA VAL A 209 24.49 10.67 15.21
C VAL A 209 23.36 11.17 16.11
N GLU A 210 22.50 12.03 15.58
CA GLU A 210 21.31 12.50 16.28
C GLU A 210 20.11 11.67 15.82
N LEU A 211 19.40 11.08 16.77
CA LEU A 211 18.33 10.13 16.51
C LEU A 211 17.07 10.51 17.27
N ASP A 212 15.94 10.53 16.56
CA ASP A 212 14.60 10.75 17.09
C ASP A 212 13.67 9.65 16.58
N ILE A 213 13.22 8.81 17.52
CA ILE A 213 12.29 7.71 17.26
C ILE A 213 11.05 7.84 18.15
N ALA A 214 9.94 7.34 17.65
CA ALA A 214 8.68 7.26 18.39
C ALA A 214 8.04 5.87 18.20
N TRP A 215 7.13 5.53 19.10
CA TRP A 215 6.40 4.26 19.05
C TRP A 215 4.95 4.42 19.50
N GLU A 216 4.14 3.40 19.22
CA GLU A 216 2.78 3.26 19.75
C GLU A 216 2.67 1.95 20.54
N GLY A 217 2.02 2.02 21.71
CA GLY A 217 1.93 0.87 22.61
C GLY A 217 3.26 0.57 23.32
N LYS A 218 3.52 -0.71 23.59
CA LYS A 218 4.78 -1.14 24.21
C LYS A 218 5.82 -1.39 23.09
N PRO A 219 6.94 -0.66 23.05
CA PRO A 219 7.95 -0.84 22.01
C PRO A 219 8.77 -2.10 22.24
N ASN A 220 9.28 -2.67 21.16
CA ASN A 220 10.36 -3.64 21.21
C ASN A 220 11.19 -3.53 19.92
N PHE A 221 12.37 -2.93 20.02
CA PHE A 221 13.21 -2.64 18.86
C PHE A 221 14.70 -2.74 19.18
N VAL A 222 15.51 -2.79 18.12
CA VAL A 222 16.97 -2.66 18.17
C VAL A 222 17.42 -1.60 17.18
N ILE A 223 18.37 -0.77 17.59
CA ILE A 223 19.03 0.23 16.75
C ILE A 223 20.53 0.08 16.92
N ALA A 224 21.22 -0.32 15.86
CA ALA A 224 22.66 -0.57 15.88
C ALA A 224 23.40 0.42 14.98
N VAL A 225 24.56 0.90 15.44
CA VAL A 225 25.41 1.85 14.71
C VAL A 225 26.80 1.24 14.48
N GLY A 226 27.39 1.57 13.34
CA GLY A 226 28.64 0.97 12.92
C GLY A 226 28.44 -0.51 12.60
N VAL A 227 27.44 -0.81 11.76
CA VAL A 227 27.13 -2.15 11.24
C VAL A 227 27.80 -2.36 9.88
N ASP A 228 28.17 -3.61 9.56
CA ASP A 228 28.83 -3.97 8.29
C ASP A 228 27.86 -3.83 7.10
N PRO A 229 28.14 -2.95 6.12
CA PRO A 229 27.28 -2.84 4.94
C PRO A 229 27.21 -4.11 4.09
N GLU A 230 28.24 -4.96 4.10
CA GLU A 230 28.23 -6.18 3.29
C GLU A 230 27.41 -7.31 3.94
N SER A 231 27.13 -7.23 5.25
CA SER A 231 26.40 -8.27 5.97
C SER A 231 25.66 -7.76 7.22
N PRO A 232 24.69 -6.84 7.06
CA PRO A 232 24.08 -6.15 8.19
C PRO A 232 23.33 -7.10 9.14
N GLU A 233 22.55 -8.03 8.59
CA GLU A 233 21.79 -9.03 9.36
C GLU A 233 22.66 -9.94 10.25
N ASN A 234 23.90 -10.19 9.85
CA ASN A 234 24.81 -11.09 10.57
C ASN A 234 25.75 -10.35 11.53
N THR A 235 25.79 -9.01 11.47
CA THR A 235 26.81 -8.22 12.18
C THR A 235 26.24 -7.21 13.17
N TRP A 236 24.95 -6.87 13.10
CA TRP A 236 24.35 -5.89 14.00
C TRP A 236 24.51 -6.23 15.50
N ALA A 237 24.44 -7.51 15.88
CA ALA A 237 24.55 -7.92 17.28
C ALA A 237 25.98 -7.77 17.84
N ASP A 238 26.98 -7.82 16.95
CA ASP A 238 28.38 -7.55 17.30
C ASP A 238 28.69 -6.04 17.33
N ALA A 239 27.78 -5.20 16.82
CA ALA A 239 27.92 -3.75 16.82
C ALA A 239 27.38 -3.11 18.10
N PHE A 240 27.77 -1.87 18.37
CA PHE A 240 27.15 -1.11 19.46
C PHE A 240 25.68 -0.83 19.11
N HIS A 241 24.78 -1.15 20.04
CA HIS A 241 23.36 -1.02 19.79
C HIS A 241 22.58 -0.60 21.03
N ILE A 242 21.38 -0.07 20.79
CA ILE A 242 20.39 0.26 21.79
C ILE A 242 19.19 -0.67 21.57
N GLU A 243 18.68 -1.26 22.65
CA GLU A 243 17.53 -2.15 22.58
C GLU A 243 16.62 -2.04 23.81
N VAL A 244 15.41 -2.61 23.72
CA VAL A 244 14.40 -2.52 24.77
C VAL A 244 14.38 -3.79 25.62
N TRP A 245 14.66 -3.66 26.92
CA TRP A 245 14.61 -4.74 27.91
C TRP A 245 13.53 -4.45 28.95
N ASP A 246 12.46 -5.24 28.96
CA ASP A 246 11.31 -5.06 29.85
C ASP A 246 10.70 -3.65 29.81
N ASP A 247 11.07 -2.77 30.75
CA ASP A 247 10.62 -1.38 30.88
C ASP A 247 11.79 -0.38 30.68
N ASP A 248 12.96 -0.85 30.26
CA ASP A 248 14.20 -0.10 30.06
C ASP A 248 14.62 -0.06 28.59
N ILE A 249 15.22 1.06 28.20
CA ILE A 249 16.04 1.16 27.00
C ILE A 249 17.49 1.04 27.46
N VAL A 250 18.21 0.06 26.92
CA VAL A 250 19.59 -0.26 27.31
C VAL A 250 20.54 -0.06 26.15
N ALA A 251 21.73 0.46 26.46
CA ALA A 251 22.88 0.48 25.56
C ALA A 251 23.71 -0.77 25.77
N VAL A 252 24.04 -1.46 24.67
CA VAL A 252 24.65 -2.79 24.67
C VAL A 252 25.84 -2.83 23.73
N TRP A 253 26.89 -3.52 24.16
CA TRP A 253 27.94 -4.03 23.28
C TRP A 253 28.37 -5.41 23.76
N GLU A 254 28.77 -6.28 22.83
CA GLU A 254 29.27 -7.63 23.13
C GLU A 254 30.55 -7.92 22.32
N ASP A 255 31.48 -8.68 22.90
CA ASP A 255 32.67 -9.16 22.18
C ASP A 255 32.73 -10.69 22.02
N GLY A 256 31.68 -11.38 22.48
CA GLY A 256 31.55 -12.84 22.54
C GLY A 256 32.08 -13.46 23.84
N SER A 257 32.79 -12.69 24.68
CA SER A 257 33.29 -13.11 26.00
C SER A 257 32.87 -12.18 27.13
N LEU A 258 32.68 -10.90 26.81
CA LEU A 258 32.21 -9.84 27.69
C LEU A 258 31.08 -9.09 26.99
N ALA A 259 30.22 -8.52 27.81
CA ALA A 259 29.18 -7.60 27.37
C ALA A 259 29.12 -6.41 28.33
N GLY A 260 28.92 -5.21 27.79
CA GLY A 260 28.52 -4.04 28.56
C GLY A 260 27.04 -3.78 28.32
N VAL A 261 26.28 -3.62 29.40
CA VAL A 261 24.86 -3.29 29.36
C VAL A 261 24.59 -2.20 30.39
N GLU A 262 24.02 -1.08 29.94
CA GLU A 262 23.65 0.03 30.83
C GLU A 262 22.30 0.60 30.41
N SER A 263 21.43 0.84 31.39
CA SER A 263 20.13 1.48 31.18
C SER A 263 20.34 2.96 30.88
N ILE A 264 19.87 3.43 29.72
CA ILE A 264 19.96 4.84 29.32
C ILE A 264 18.67 5.62 29.59
N ALA A 265 17.52 4.94 29.63
CA ALA A 265 16.23 5.56 29.93
C ALA A 265 15.16 4.53 30.31
N LYS A 266 14.15 4.96 31.09
CA LYS A 266 12.97 4.15 31.43
C LYS A 266 11.82 4.49 30.48
N LEU A 267 11.14 3.48 29.92
CA LEU A 267 10.05 3.70 28.95
C LEU A 267 8.91 4.59 29.48
N LYS A 268 8.64 4.52 30.79
CA LYS A 268 7.57 5.31 31.45
C LYS A 268 7.88 6.80 31.53
N GLU A 269 9.16 7.18 31.47
CA GLU A 269 9.62 8.57 31.54
C GLU A 269 9.68 9.23 30.16
N LEU A 270 9.61 8.41 29.10
CA LEU A 270 9.90 8.83 27.72
C LEU A 270 8.68 9.26 26.91
N GLY A 271 7.45 9.11 27.42
CA GLY A 271 6.24 9.57 26.70
C GLY A 271 6.09 9.00 25.28
N ASN A 272 6.55 7.76 25.07
CA ASN A 272 6.60 7.06 23.78
C ASN A 272 7.59 7.58 22.72
N ARG A 273 8.64 8.28 23.15
CA ARG A 273 9.64 8.85 22.26
C ARG A 273 11.04 8.75 22.85
N LEU A 274 12.04 8.50 22.02
CA LEU A 274 13.45 8.56 22.42
C LEU A 274 14.18 9.53 21.50
N GLN A 275 14.82 10.54 22.12
CA GLN A 275 15.70 11.48 21.45
C GLN A 275 17.09 11.42 22.10
N VAL A 276 18.09 11.01 21.33
CA VAL A 276 19.45 10.81 21.83
C VAL A 276 20.48 11.25 20.80
N THR A 277 21.66 11.63 21.30
CA THR A 277 22.84 11.88 20.48
C THR A 277 23.89 10.81 20.78
N LEU A 278 24.38 10.11 19.75
CA LEU A 278 25.51 9.20 19.85
C LEU A 278 26.75 9.91 19.30
N LYS A 279 27.78 10.09 20.14
CA LYS A 279 29.09 10.57 19.70
C LYS A 279 30.05 9.39 19.58
N ILE A 280 30.62 9.20 18.40
CA ILE A 280 31.42 8.03 18.03
C ILE A 280 32.82 8.51 17.63
N ASP A 281 33.84 8.05 18.35
CA ASP A 281 35.23 8.13 17.96
C ASP A 281 35.72 6.75 17.53
N GLN A 282 35.80 6.54 16.21
CA GLN A 282 36.21 5.26 15.64
C GLN A 282 37.67 4.92 15.93
N ALA A 283 38.55 5.93 16.05
CA ALA A 283 39.98 5.67 16.26
C ALA A 283 40.28 5.26 17.70
N ASN A 284 39.66 5.95 18.66
CA ASN A 284 39.79 5.60 20.07
C ASN A 284 38.77 4.55 20.53
N ARG A 285 37.81 4.17 19.67
CA ARG A 285 36.70 3.23 19.95
C ARG A 285 35.83 3.69 21.11
N HIS A 286 35.58 4.99 21.18
CA HIS A 286 34.73 5.57 22.21
C HIS A 286 33.33 5.83 21.64
N VAL A 287 32.32 5.44 22.40
CA VAL A 287 30.93 5.79 22.13
C VAL A 287 30.33 6.41 23.37
N THR A 288 29.76 7.60 23.22
CA THR A 288 29.03 8.30 24.27
C THR A 288 27.61 8.50 23.81
N ILE A 289 26.64 8.16 24.66
CA ILE A 289 25.23 8.53 24.45
C ILE A 289 24.92 9.70 25.35
N GLU A 290 24.36 10.75 24.75
CA GLU A 290 23.92 11.95 25.45
C GLU A 290 22.41 12.18 25.23
N SER A 291 21.77 12.79 26.22
CA SER A 291 20.45 13.39 26.05
C SER A 291 20.53 14.58 25.08
N LEU A 292 19.38 15.12 24.64
CA LEU A 292 19.38 16.35 23.82
C LEU A 292 19.96 17.57 24.54
N ARG A 293 19.92 17.60 25.88
CA ARG A 293 20.58 18.64 26.69
C ARG A 293 22.09 18.40 26.84
N GLY A 294 22.58 17.33 26.20
CA GLY A 294 23.96 16.89 26.20
C GLY A 294 24.45 16.41 27.56
N GLU A 295 23.55 15.88 28.39
CA GLU A 295 23.88 15.12 29.60
C GLU A 295 24.35 13.73 29.18
N THR A 296 25.50 13.28 29.69
CA THR A 296 26.01 11.94 29.38
C THR A 296 25.16 10.88 30.07
N LEU A 297 24.45 10.06 29.28
CA LEU A 297 23.67 8.92 29.75
C LEU A 297 24.55 7.69 29.99
N THR A 298 25.50 7.46 29.08
CA THR A 298 26.50 6.38 29.20
C THR A 298 27.70 6.65 28.30
N GLN A 299 28.84 6.04 28.63
CA GLN A 299 30.06 6.10 27.84
C GLN A 299 30.82 4.78 27.89
N TYR A 300 31.27 4.32 26.72
CA TYR A 300 32.03 3.09 26.56
C TYR A 300 33.32 3.28 25.77
N THR A 301 34.34 2.50 26.13
CA THR A 301 35.47 2.19 25.25
C THR A 301 35.30 0.76 24.74
N LEU A 302 34.92 0.61 23.47
CA LEU A 302 34.65 -0.69 22.85
C LEU A 302 35.95 -1.49 22.69
N PRO A 303 35.97 -2.82 22.92
CA PRO A 303 37.19 -3.64 22.89
C PRO A 303 37.84 -3.75 21.50
N ILE A 304 39.13 -4.14 21.44
CA ILE A 304 39.87 -4.31 20.19
C ILE A 304 39.54 -5.69 19.60
N LYS A 305 38.75 -5.77 18.53
CA LYS A 305 38.84 -6.89 17.57
C LYS A 305 39.71 -6.47 16.37
N LYS A 306 40.56 -7.38 15.88
CA LYS A 306 41.17 -7.28 14.53
C LYS A 306 40.07 -7.57 13.49
N PRO A 307 40.06 -6.84 12.37
CA PRO A 307 39.01 -5.89 12.06
C PRO A 307 37.81 -6.59 11.42
N ARG A 308 36.60 -6.17 11.77
CA ARG A 308 35.66 -5.82 10.72
C ARG A 308 35.88 -4.33 10.48
N VAL A 309 35.86 -3.93 9.21
CA VAL A 309 36.25 -2.60 8.67
C VAL A 309 35.65 -1.47 9.53
N ALA A 310 36.23 -0.27 9.54
CA ALA A 310 35.53 0.94 10.04
C ALA A 310 34.08 0.94 9.51
N GLN A 311 33.13 0.56 10.36
CA GLN A 311 31.77 0.24 9.92
C GLN A 311 30.95 1.51 9.94
N THR A 312 30.20 1.71 8.87
CA THR A 312 29.57 3.00 8.57
C THR A 312 28.05 2.93 8.48
N GLY A 313 27.48 1.74 8.66
CA GLY A 313 26.05 1.53 8.55
C GLY A 313 25.27 1.75 9.84
N ILE A 314 23.99 2.06 9.68
CA ILE A 314 22.97 2.05 10.73
C ILE A 314 21.94 0.97 10.42
N TYR A 315 21.45 0.30 11.44
CA TYR A 315 20.51 -0.80 11.34
C TYR A 315 19.36 -0.62 12.31
N PHE A 316 18.13 -0.79 11.82
CA PHE A 316 16.91 -0.76 12.63
C PHE A 316 16.19 -2.09 12.51
N ARG A 317 15.71 -2.59 13.64
CA ARG A 317 14.88 -3.78 13.71
C ARG A 317 13.70 -3.54 14.64
N ASN A 318 12.49 -3.64 14.09
CA ASN A 318 11.27 -3.67 14.88
C ASN A 318 11.00 -5.11 15.30
N ILE A 319 11.20 -5.47 16.57
CA ILE A 319 10.90 -6.81 17.08
C ILE A 319 9.38 -6.95 17.24
N ASP A 320 8.74 -5.98 17.88
CA ASP A 320 7.28 -5.95 18.08
C ASP A 320 6.77 -4.53 18.39
N GLY A 321 5.48 -4.31 18.16
CA GLY A 321 4.84 -2.99 18.29
C GLY A 321 5.06 -2.11 17.05
N THR A 322 4.75 -0.82 17.20
CA THR A 322 4.96 0.18 16.14
C THR A 322 6.26 0.93 16.41
N LEU A 323 7.12 1.02 15.41
CA LEU A 323 8.35 1.82 15.43
C LEU A 323 8.29 2.86 14.31
N ARG A 324 8.62 4.10 14.65
CA ARG A 324 8.70 5.23 13.73
C ARG A 324 10.04 5.92 13.87
N ILE A 325 10.79 6.00 12.78
CA ILE A 325 11.99 6.82 12.67
C ILE A 325 11.52 8.20 12.25
N ARG A 326 11.56 9.16 13.16
CA ARG A 326 11.10 10.53 12.89
C ARG A 326 12.19 11.35 12.23
N SER A 327 13.44 11.21 12.68
CA SER A 327 14.58 11.90 12.11
C SER A 327 15.88 11.21 12.47
N LEU A 328 16.84 11.33 11.56
CA LEU A 328 18.16 10.76 11.68
C LEU A 328 19.16 11.69 10.99
N GLN A 329 20.08 12.26 11.77
CA GLN A 329 21.15 13.11 11.24
C GLN A 329 22.51 12.56 11.64
N VAL A 330 23.47 12.66 10.73
CA VAL A 330 24.88 12.39 11.02
C VAL A 330 25.66 13.65 10.73
N LEU A 331 26.43 14.10 11.73
CA LEU A 331 27.34 15.23 11.63
C LEU A 331 28.79 14.78 11.89
N HIS A 332 29.74 15.54 11.37
CA HIS A 332 31.13 15.48 11.80
C HIS A 332 31.25 15.97 13.25
N ALA A 333 31.95 15.20 14.10
CA ALA A 333 32.33 15.65 15.43
C ALA A 333 33.78 16.19 15.40
N THR A 334 34.07 17.19 16.22
CA THR A 334 35.32 17.97 16.16
C THR A 334 36.33 17.61 17.25
N ASP A 335 35.92 17.27 18.48
CA ASP A 335 36.73 16.47 19.41
C ASP A 335 35.93 16.00 20.65
N LEU A 336 36.35 14.86 21.21
CA LEU A 336 35.68 14.13 22.31
C LEU A 336 36.53 14.04 23.58
N THR A 337 37.62 14.79 23.69
CA THR A 337 38.52 14.68 24.85
C THR A 337 37.79 15.13 26.12
N PRO A 338 37.73 14.28 27.16
CA PRO A 338 37.14 14.66 28.43
C PRO A 338 37.90 15.85 29.00
N LYS A 339 37.17 16.78 29.65
CA LYS A 339 37.75 17.82 30.51
C LYS A 339 38.79 17.15 31.42
N SER A 340 40.07 17.49 31.29
CA SER A 340 41.04 17.14 32.32
C SER A 340 40.64 17.91 33.57
N ASN A 341 40.21 17.18 34.60
CA ASN A 341 39.95 17.72 35.95
C ASN A 341 41.23 18.21 36.66
N ASP A 342 42.31 18.50 35.93
CA ASP A 342 43.55 18.98 36.53
C ASP A 342 43.46 20.49 36.74
N THR A 343 43.05 20.81 37.97
CA THR A 343 43.32 22.05 38.73
C THR A 343 42.75 23.36 38.16
N ALA A 344 41.46 23.58 38.39
CA ALA A 344 40.94 24.93 38.60
C ALA A 344 41.26 25.37 40.04
N GLU A 345 42.44 25.95 40.26
CA GLU A 345 42.61 26.86 41.39
C GLU A 345 41.87 28.14 41.04
N ALA A 346 40.76 28.39 41.74
CA ALA A 346 39.97 29.60 41.59
C ALA A 346 40.85 30.83 41.89
N SER A 347 41.22 31.55 40.84
CA SER A 347 41.74 32.91 40.95
C SER A 347 40.58 33.81 41.34
N GLU A 348 40.45 34.07 42.65
CA GLU A 348 39.64 35.16 43.20
C GLU A 348 40.21 36.51 42.74
N ASN A 349 39.91 36.91 41.51
CA ASN A 349 39.91 38.30 41.02
C ASN A 349 39.75 38.28 39.51
N SER A 350 38.59 38.69 39.00
CA SER A 350 38.52 39.32 37.68
C SER A 350 37.11 39.75 37.27
N ASP A 351 36.76 41.00 37.55
CA ASP A 351 35.77 41.72 36.76
C ASP A 351 36.34 42.14 35.37
N GLU A 352 37.59 41.75 35.05
CA GLU A 352 38.33 42.11 33.81
C GLU A 352 38.86 40.90 32.99
N ALA A 353 38.57 39.64 33.32
CA ALA A 353 39.29 38.50 32.71
C ALA A 353 38.78 38.04 31.33
N GLY A 354 37.58 38.39 30.90
CA GLY A 354 36.98 37.77 29.70
C GLY A 354 36.41 36.38 29.98
N ILE A 355 35.90 35.69 28.96
CA ILE A 355 35.12 34.45 29.13
C ILE A 355 36.06 33.23 29.02
N GLU A 356 36.15 32.42 30.07
CA GLU A 356 36.98 31.20 30.04
C GLU A 356 36.48 30.24 28.93
N THR A 357 37.37 29.91 27.99
CA THR A 357 37.02 29.22 26.75
C THR A 357 38.12 28.23 26.36
N SER A 358 37.71 27.04 25.93
CA SER A 358 38.57 26.11 25.19
C SER A 358 38.35 26.31 23.69
N VAL A 359 39.40 26.57 22.94
CA VAL A 359 39.34 26.89 21.51
C VAL A 359 40.05 25.81 20.70
N HIS A 360 39.36 25.27 19.71
CA HIS A 360 39.90 24.34 18.71
C HIS A 360 39.90 25.02 17.34
N LEU A 361 41.05 24.97 16.67
CA LEU A 361 41.27 25.62 15.38
C LEU A 361 41.15 24.63 14.20
N THR A 362 40.87 25.15 13.02
CA THR A 362 40.70 24.36 11.78
C THR A 362 41.98 23.66 11.31
N ASN A 363 43.15 24.07 11.81
CA ASN A 363 44.43 23.43 11.56
C ASN A 363 44.74 22.27 12.54
N GLY A 364 43.86 21.98 13.50
CA GLY A 364 44.00 20.94 14.51
C GLY A 364 44.71 21.38 15.81
N GLU A 365 45.13 22.65 15.92
CA GLU A 365 45.62 23.21 17.19
C GLU A 365 44.47 23.46 18.17
N ALA A 366 44.71 23.26 19.46
CA ALA A 366 43.76 23.59 20.52
C ALA A 366 44.48 24.29 21.69
N PHE A 367 43.79 25.24 22.35
CA PHE A 367 44.31 25.94 23.52
C PHE A 367 43.17 26.39 24.46
N GLN A 368 43.50 26.62 25.74
CA GLN A 368 42.61 27.25 26.71
C GLN A 368 42.99 28.71 26.91
N GLY A 369 42.01 29.59 27.06
CA GLY A 369 42.21 31.01 27.31
C GLY A 369 40.91 31.74 27.62
N HIS A 370 41.01 33.05 27.90
CA HIS A 370 39.84 33.89 28.12
C HIS A 370 39.52 34.70 26.87
N TRP A 371 38.30 34.60 26.35
CA TRP A 371 37.83 35.38 25.22
C TRP A 371 37.53 36.83 25.66
N LYS A 372 38.29 37.77 25.10
CA LYS A 372 38.26 39.20 25.49
C LYS A 372 37.35 40.05 24.61
N GLY A 373 37.18 39.68 23.34
CA GLY A 373 36.37 40.44 22.41
C GLY A 373 36.69 40.17 20.94
N ILE A 374 36.15 41.02 20.07
CA ILE A 374 36.47 41.05 18.64
C ILE A 374 36.99 42.45 18.31
N GLU A 375 38.22 42.56 17.82
CA GLU A 375 38.87 43.80 17.39
C GLU A 375 39.40 43.64 15.96
N ASP A 376 39.10 44.58 15.05
CA ASP A 376 39.51 44.53 13.64
C ASP A 376 39.20 43.18 12.93
N ASN A 377 38.02 42.59 13.22
CA ASN A 377 37.58 41.26 12.77
C ASN A 377 38.42 40.07 13.26
N LEU A 378 39.29 40.28 14.26
CA LEU A 378 40.05 39.23 14.93
C LEU A 378 39.49 38.98 16.33
N TRP A 379 39.32 37.70 16.67
CA TRP A 379 38.85 37.25 17.97
C TRP A 379 40.05 37.22 18.91
N GLN A 380 39.95 37.97 20.02
CA GLN A 380 41.04 38.20 20.95
C GLN A 380 40.95 37.27 22.17
N PHE A 381 42.00 36.53 22.45
CA PHE A 381 42.08 35.59 23.56
C PHE A 381 43.29 35.85 24.45
N GLN A 382 43.12 35.74 25.77
CA GLN A 382 44.21 35.68 26.74
C GLN A 382 44.49 34.23 27.12
N ALA A 383 45.55 33.63 26.57
CA ALA A 383 45.95 32.24 26.84
C ALA A 383 47.21 32.23 27.73
N GLY A 384 47.03 32.13 29.05
CA GLY A 384 48.12 32.31 30.01
C GLY A 384 48.64 33.76 29.99
N GLU A 385 49.93 33.96 29.79
CA GLU A 385 50.54 35.31 29.65
C GLU A 385 50.51 35.84 28.21
N GLU A 386 50.09 35.04 27.22
CA GLU A 386 50.09 35.43 25.79
C GLU A 386 48.70 35.88 25.31
N GLU A 387 48.67 36.98 24.58
CA GLU A 387 47.49 37.37 23.78
C GLU A 387 47.54 36.69 22.41
N ARG A 388 46.41 36.12 22.00
CA ARG A 388 46.22 35.47 20.69
C ARG A 388 45.08 36.16 19.94
N SER A 389 45.38 36.64 18.74
CA SER A 389 44.39 37.17 17.80
C SER A 389 44.13 36.13 16.70
N ILE A 390 42.92 35.59 16.65
CA ILE A 390 42.54 34.51 15.74
C ILE A 390 41.47 35.02 14.77
N HIS A 391 41.60 34.71 13.48
CA HIS A 391 40.56 35.06 12.53
C HIS A 391 39.37 34.10 12.68
N ALA A 392 38.15 34.61 12.52
CA ALA A 392 36.92 33.84 12.74
C ALA A 392 36.80 32.58 11.87
N ASP A 393 37.54 32.51 10.75
CA ASP A 393 37.61 31.34 9.86
C ASP A 393 38.60 30.26 10.29
N GLN A 394 39.48 30.59 11.23
CA GLN A 394 40.42 29.65 11.85
C GLN A 394 39.80 28.94 13.04
N ILE A 395 38.73 29.47 13.62
CA ILE A 395 38.02 28.87 14.75
C ILE A 395 37.11 27.76 14.23
N MET A 396 37.30 26.55 14.74
CA MET A 396 36.46 25.40 14.44
C MET A 396 35.39 25.22 15.54
N VAL A 397 35.81 25.23 16.80
CA VAL A 397 34.94 25.10 17.98
C VAL A 397 35.48 25.96 19.12
N MET A 398 34.57 26.53 19.90
CA MET A 398 34.80 27.18 21.18
C MET A 398 33.83 26.60 22.22
N ASP A 399 34.37 25.95 23.23
CA ASP A 399 33.62 25.49 24.40
C ASP A 399 33.74 26.53 25.50
N LEU A 400 32.60 27.08 25.95
CA LEU A 400 32.59 28.02 27.05
C LEU A 400 32.65 27.20 28.36
N VAL A 401 33.68 27.45 29.17
CA VAL A 401 33.86 26.74 30.44
C VAL A 401 32.87 27.30 31.44
N GLN A 402 31.72 26.63 31.55
CA GLN A 402 30.72 26.99 32.54
C GLN A 402 30.94 26.24 33.86
N ASN A 403 30.75 26.94 34.97
CA ASN A 403 30.55 26.31 36.27
C ASN A 403 29.25 25.50 36.20
N ALA A 404 29.28 24.24 36.64
CA ALA A 404 28.08 23.39 36.64
C ALA A 404 26.94 24.11 37.38
N PRO A 405 25.74 24.21 36.81
CA PRO A 405 24.58 24.72 37.54
C PRO A 405 24.37 23.87 38.80
N GLU A 406 23.96 24.50 39.91
CA GLU A 406 23.66 23.78 41.14
C GLU A 406 22.63 22.69 40.86
N LYS A 407 22.89 21.48 41.36
CA LYS A 407 22.15 20.24 41.09
C LYS A 407 20.67 20.26 41.53
N ASP A 408 20.19 21.38 42.08
CA ASP A 408 18.85 21.58 42.66
C ASP A 408 17.98 22.60 41.88
N SER A 409 18.47 23.18 40.78
CA SER A 409 17.65 24.00 39.88
C SER A 409 17.17 23.17 38.69
N GLU A 410 16.24 22.24 38.91
CA GLU A 410 15.38 21.81 37.79
C GLU A 410 14.66 23.07 37.29
N PRO A 411 14.80 23.46 36.01
CA PRO A 411 14.00 24.55 35.49
C PRO A 411 12.54 24.15 35.63
N GLU A 412 11.75 24.92 36.39
CA GLU A 412 10.30 24.83 36.32
C GLU A 412 9.93 24.93 34.84
N LEU A 413 9.30 23.88 34.31
CA LEU A 413 8.74 23.88 32.96
C LEU A 413 8.00 25.21 32.77
N PRO A 414 8.30 25.96 31.70
CA PRO A 414 7.71 27.27 31.49
C PRO A 414 6.18 27.14 31.58
N SER A 415 5.55 28.05 32.32
CA SER A 415 4.11 28.09 32.53
C SER A 415 3.31 28.48 31.26
N LEU A 416 3.88 28.27 30.08
CA LEU A 416 3.43 28.77 28.78
C LEU A 416 3.54 27.67 27.73
N ASP A 417 2.69 27.77 26.71
CA ASP A 417 2.72 26.88 25.56
C ASP A 417 3.98 27.15 24.71
N GLN A 418 4.71 26.07 24.40
CA GLN A 418 5.97 26.12 23.65
C GLN A 418 5.96 25.18 22.44
N LEU A 419 6.74 25.55 21.44
CA LEU A 419 7.13 24.71 20.32
C LEU A 419 8.58 24.29 20.48
N GLN A 420 8.87 23.04 20.10
CA GLN A 420 10.22 22.63 19.73
C GLN A 420 10.26 22.39 18.23
N ILE A 421 11.01 23.22 17.52
CA ILE A 421 11.15 23.16 16.06
C ILE A 421 12.52 22.59 15.74
N ARG A 422 12.55 21.60 14.85
CA ARG A 422 13.77 21.13 14.20
C ARG A 422 13.65 21.39 12.70
N THR A 423 14.72 21.88 12.12
CA THR A 423 14.85 22.06 10.67
C THR A 423 15.78 21.02 10.05
N PHE A 424 15.66 20.85 8.75
CA PHE A 424 16.47 19.93 7.96
C PHE A 424 17.96 20.26 7.96
N ASP A 425 18.30 21.54 8.02
CA ASP A 425 19.69 22.02 8.19
C ASP A 425 20.20 21.86 9.64
N GLY A 426 19.41 21.30 10.56
CA GLY A 426 19.87 20.92 11.90
C GLY A 426 19.68 21.99 12.98
N MET A 427 18.95 23.08 12.70
CA MET A 427 18.55 24.06 13.72
C MET A 427 17.61 23.37 14.71
N ARG A 428 17.72 23.73 15.98
CA ARG A 428 16.77 23.35 17.03
C ARG A 428 16.37 24.61 17.78
N LEU A 429 15.09 24.92 17.79
CA LEU A 429 14.57 26.11 18.45
C LEU A 429 13.42 25.75 19.37
N SER A 430 13.56 26.12 20.64
CA SER A 430 12.47 26.14 21.61
C SER A 430 11.92 27.56 21.71
N GLY A 431 10.61 27.73 21.70
CA GLY A 431 10.01 29.06 21.78
C GLY A 431 8.49 29.09 21.71
N SER A 432 7.91 30.28 21.88
CA SER A 432 6.46 30.48 21.82
C SER A 432 6.03 30.95 20.44
N LEU A 433 5.04 30.27 19.87
CA LEU A 433 4.48 30.61 18.56
C LEU A 433 3.71 31.94 18.61
N GLN A 434 4.05 32.87 17.72
CA GLN A 434 3.37 34.16 17.59
C GLN A 434 2.44 34.22 16.38
N GLN A 435 2.90 33.69 15.25
CA GLN A 435 2.15 33.75 14.00
C GLN A 435 2.47 32.56 13.11
N ILE A 436 1.43 32.06 12.44
CA ILE A 436 1.54 31.11 11.34
C ILE A 436 1.13 31.85 10.07
N ASP A 437 2.04 31.93 9.10
CA ASP A 437 1.74 32.30 7.73
C ASP A 437 1.72 31.05 6.83
N GLU A 438 1.37 31.18 5.55
CA GLU A 438 1.35 30.07 4.59
C GLU A 438 2.75 29.53 4.29
N GLN A 439 3.81 30.34 4.48
CA GLN A 439 5.19 29.97 4.13
C GLN A 439 6.18 30.00 5.30
N SER A 440 5.85 30.63 6.42
CA SER A 440 6.76 30.78 7.56
C SER A 440 6.02 30.77 8.90
N LEU A 441 6.77 30.44 9.96
CA LEU A 441 6.36 30.57 11.35
C LEU A 441 7.17 31.68 12.00
N ARG A 442 6.51 32.58 12.75
CA ARG A 442 7.19 33.49 13.67
C ARG A 442 7.13 32.95 15.09
N VAL A 443 8.30 32.74 15.67
CA VAL A 443 8.47 32.17 17.01
C VAL A 443 9.35 33.10 17.84
N VAL A 444 8.94 33.37 19.07
CA VAL A 444 9.79 34.04 20.06
C VAL A 444 10.68 32.98 20.69
N ALA A 445 11.97 33.03 20.41
CA ALA A 445 12.96 32.10 20.92
C ALA A 445 13.08 32.20 22.44
N GLU A 446 13.04 31.07 23.14
CA GLU A 446 13.15 31.03 24.60
C GLU A 446 14.49 31.63 25.08
N ALA A 447 15.59 31.28 24.40
CA ALA A 447 16.92 31.68 24.85
C ALA A 447 17.24 33.16 24.63
N THR A 448 16.77 33.75 23.53
CA THR A 448 17.09 35.14 23.18
C THR A 448 15.96 36.12 23.44
N GLN A 449 14.75 35.62 23.68
CA GLN A 449 13.51 36.42 23.70
C GLN A 449 13.25 37.20 22.40
N GLY A 450 14.04 36.96 21.35
CA GLY A 450 13.92 37.58 20.04
C GLY A 450 12.98 36.80 19.13
N GLU A 451 12.38 37.50 18.17
CA GLU A 451 11.58 36.87 17.12
C GLU A 451 12.48 36.24 16.05
N VAL A 452 12.16 35.00 15.70
CA VAL A 452 12.80 34.24 14.62
C VAL A 452 11.72 33.83 13.62
N GLU A 453 11.92 34.19 12.36
CA GLU A 453 11.08 33.73 11.25
C GLU A 453 11.68 32.48 10.61
N ILE A 454 10.92 31.39 10.63
CA ILE A 454 11.35 30.08 10.13
C ILE A 454 10.49 29.70 8.91
N PRO A 455 11.08 29.53 7.71
CA PRO A 455 10.36 29.01 6.57
C PRO A 455 9.81 27.61 6.83
N ILE A 456 8.52 27.35 6.55
CA ILE A 456 7.91 26.02 6.73
C ILE A 456 8.66 24.96 5.91
N SER A 457 9.16 25.32 4.73
CA SER A 457 9.94 24.44 3.86
C SER A 457 11.28 23.98 4.45
N SER A 458 11.82 24.66 5.48
CA SER A 458 13.04 24.22 6.16
C SER A 458 12.76 23.32 7.36
N ILE A 459 11.50 23.25 7.82
CA ILE A 459 11.12 22.53 9.03
C ILE A 459 11.05 21.03 8.75
N ASP A 460 11.72 20.24 9.59
CA ASP A 460 11.61 18.78 9.66
C ASP A 460 10.44 18.40 10.57
N THR A 461 10.51 18.82 11.83
CA THR A 461 9.49 18.50 12.84
C THR A 461 9.17 19.70 13.72
N ILE A 462 7.92 19.76 14.15
CA ILE A 462 7.44 20.65 15.20
C ILE A 462 6.83 19.77 16.28
N ASP A 463 7.24 19.95 17.52
CA ASP A 463 6.57 19.32 18.67
C ASP A 463 5.85 20.39 19.47
N PHE A 464 4.59 20.10 19.80
CA PHE A 464 3.71 21.02 20.53
C PHE A 464 3.75 20.65 22.01
N GLN A 465 4.29 21.55 22.83
CA GLN A 465 4.42 21.38 24.27
C GLN A 465 3.47 22.34 24.97
N ALA A 466 2.21 21.91 25.09
CA ALA A 466 1.21 22.67 25.82
C ALA A 466 1.42 22.56 27.32
N SER A 467 1.27 23.68 28.03
CA SER A 467 1.30 23.76 29.50
C SER A 467 0.25 22.84 30.15
N LYS A 468 -0.88 22.64 29.47
CA LYS A 468 -1.94 21.72 29.86
C LYS A 468 -2.44 20.91 28.66
N PRO A 469 -1.81 19.79 28.31
CA PRO A 469 -2.19 19.01 27.15
C PRO A 469 -3.60 18.44 27.30
N SER A 470 -4.32 18.39 26.19
CA SER A 470 -5.66 17.85 26.06
C SER A 470 -5.65 16.73 25.03
N VAL A 471 -6.44 15.68 25.29
CA VAL A 471 -6.64 14.59 24.34
C VAL A 471 -8.00 14.82 23.69
N PRO A 472 -8.08 15.04 22.37
CA PRO A 472 -9.36 15.15 21.69
C PRO A 472 -10.28 13.96 22.03
N PRO A 473 -11.52 14.23 22.43
CA PRO A 473 -12.45 13.16 22.78
C PRO A 473 -12.74 12.30 21.55
N GLN A 474 -12.60 10.99 21.65
CA GLN A 474 -13.07 10.09 20.60
C GLN A 474 -14.61 10.04 20.63
N HIS A 475 -15.26 11.01 19.98
CA HIS A 475 -16.71 11.07 19.91
C HIS A 475 -17.23 10.12 18.84
N GLY A 476 -17.83 9.00 19.28
CA GLY A 476 -18.47 8.05 18.38
C GLY A 476 -17.53 6.96 17.86
N GLN A 477 -18.08 6.07 17.04
CA GLN A 477 -17.34 4.98 16.40
C GLN A 477 -16.82 5.36 15.01
N MET A 478 -17.14 6.56 14.52
CA MET A 478 -16.86 6.96 13.14
C MET A 478 -15.43 7.47 12.99
N ARG A 479 -14.72 6.92 12.01
CA ARG A 479 -13.33 7.25 11.70
C ARG A 479 -13.16 7.44 10.20
N LEU A 480 -12.67 8.59 9.79
CA LEU A 480 -12.25 8.88 8.43
C LEU A 480 -10.85 8.32 8.20
N GLU A 481 -10.68 7.59 7.11
CA GLU A 481 -9.40 7.05 6.62
C GLU A 481 -9.20 7.50 5.18
N LEU A 482 -8.18 8.33 4.96
CA LEU A 482 -7.68 8.72 3.64
C LEU A 482 -6.19 8.37 3.59
N GLU A 483 -5.57 8.52 2.42
CA GLU A 483 -4.11 8.50 2.33
C GLU A 483 -3.51 9.56 3.27
N GLY A 484 -2.52 9.17 4.08
CA GLY A 484 -1.86 10.06 5.04
C GLY A 484 -2.77 10.67 6.13
N THR A 485 -4.04 10.28 6.25
CA THR A 485 -5.00 10.89 7.18
C THR A 485 -5.88 9.87 7.87
N ARG A 486 -5.94 9.95 9.20
CA ARG A 486 -6.87 9.20 10.06
C ARG A 486 -7.44 10.13 11.13
N LEU A 487 -8.73 10.41 11.05
CA LEU A 487 -9.43 11.32 11.96
C LEU A 487 -10.68 10.66 12.54
N HIS A 488 -10.83 10.62 13.85
CA HIS A 488 -12.12 10.33 14.47
C HIS A 488 -13.01 11.55 14.42
N GLY A 489 -14.32 11.37 14.20
CA GLY A 489 -15.24 12.49 14.11
C GLY A 489 -16.66 12.07 13.77
N ARG A 490 -17.44 13.00 13.20
CA ARG A 490 -18.82 12.75 12.79
C ARG A 490 -19.17 13.45 11.48
N LEU A 491 -20.11 12.86 10.74
CA LEU A 491 -20.82 13.55 9.67
C LEU A 491 -21.92 14.44 10.27
N LEU A 492 -21.97 15.69 9.82
CA LEU A 492 -23.02 16.64 10.22
C LEU A 492 -24.20 16.59 9.26
N ASP A 493 -25.38 16.92 9.79
CA ASP A 493 -26.57 17.13 8.98
C ASP A 493 -26.39 18.37 8.10
N ALA A 494 -26.82 18.26 6.85
CA ALA A 494 -26.60 19.21 5.78
C ALA A 494 -27.73 19.11 4.77
N GLU A 495 -28.42 20.22 4.49
CA GLU A 495 -29.35 20.32 3.37
C GLU A 495 -28.60 20.66 2.06
N PRO A 496 -29.20 20.43 0.88
CA PRO A 496 -28.61 20.82 -0.39
C PRO A 496 -28.45 22.34 -0.44
N ASP A 497 -27.24 22.84 -0.68
CA ASP A 497 -26.94 24.26 -0.81
C ASP A 497 -26.06 24.53 -2.05
N THR A 498 -25.42 25.71 -2.11
CA THR A 498 -24.56 26.10 -3.25
C THR A 498 -23.16 25.48 -3.20
N GLN A 499 -22.85 24.63 -2.21
CA GLN A 499 -21.54 23.98 -2.09
C GLN A 499 -21.45 22.74 -2.98
N PRO A 500 -20.23 22.31 -3.37
CA PRO A 500 -20.04 21.22 -4.33
C PRO A 500 -20.48 19.85 -3.79
N THR A 501 -20.55 19.68 -2.46
CA THR A 501 -21.05 18.45 -1.84
C THR A 501 -21.83 18.77 -0.58
N ALA A 502 -22.78 17.89 -0.22
CA ALA A 502 -23.51 17.97 1.04
C ALA A 502 -22.77 17.30 2.22
N LEU A 503 -21.59 16.71 1.98
CA LEU A 503 -20.86 15.98 3.01
C LEU A 503 -19.98 16.92 3.83
N ARG A 504 -20.29 17.01 5.13
CA ARG A 504 -19.53 17.79 6.11
C ARG A 504 -19.02 16.88 7.20
N PHE A 505 -17.70 16.87 7.38
CA PHE A 505 -17.05 16.10 8.44
C PHE A 505 -16.54 17.03 9.51
N GLU A 506 -16.88 16.72 10.75
CA GLU A 506 -16.35 17.37 11.95
C GLU A 506 -15.40 16.39 12.65
N PRO A 507 -14.07 16.56 12.49
CA PRO A 507 -13.11 15.83 13.30
C PRO A 507 -13.28 16.17 14.79
N SER A 508 -12.87 15.24 15.63
CA SER A 508 -13.02 15.35 17.08
C SER A 508 -12.26 16.54 17.64
N GLY A 509 -12.95 17.43 18.35
CA GLY A 509 -12.34 18.59 18.99
C GLY A 509 -12.03 19.77 18.06
N THR A 510 -12.52 19.76 16.81
CA THR A 510 -12.35 20.85 15.85
C THR A 510 -13.66 21.16 15.11
N THR A 511 -13.61 22.10 14.16
CA THR A 511 -14.72 22.57 13.35
C THR A 511 -14.96 21.67 12.13
N ALA A 512 -16.21 21.67 11.66
CA ALA A 512 -16.58 20.92 10.48
C ALA A 512 -16.08 21.58 9.19
N SER A 513 -15.68 20.75 8.23
CA SER A 513 -15.31 21.18 6.88
C SER A 513 -16.04 20.36 5.83
N VAL A 514 -16.24 20.99 4.67
CA VAL A 514 -16.96 20.42 3.53
C VAL A 514 -16.00 19.54 2.73
N MET A 515 -16.41 18.31 2.44
CA MET A 515 -15.62 17.41 1.60
C MET A 515 -15.65 17.88 0.15
N ARG A 516 -14.50 17.86 -0.54
CA ARG A 516 -14.41 18.18 -1.96
C ARG A 516 -14.75 16.96 -2.85
N PRO A 517 -15.20 17.16 -4.10
CA PRO A 517 -15.52 16.08 -5.04
C PRO A 517 -14.39 15.07 -5.29
N ASN A 518 -13.14 15.53 -5.26
CA ASN A 518 -11.95 14.70 -5.52
C ASN A 518 -11.49 13.85 -4.31
N LEU A 519 -12.22 13.88 -3.20
CA LEU A 519 -11.85 13.14 -1.99
C LEU A 519 -11.95 11.63 -2.22
N GLN A 520 -10.84 10.91 -1.99
CA GLN A 520 -10.79 9.45 -2.06
C GLN A 520 -10.44 8.85 -0.70
N GLY A 521 -11.14 7.77 -0.33
CA GLY A 521 -10.87 7.04 0.91
C GLY A 521 -12.14 6.39 1.46
N LYS A 522 -12.21 6.24 2.78
CA LYS A 522 -13.39 5.65 3.43
C LYS A 522 -13.69 6.24 4.79
N LEU A 523 -14.94 6.12 5.19
CA LEU A 523 -15.45 6.43 6.50
C LEU A 523 -15.87 5.12 7.17
N VAL A 524 -15.12 4.68 8.17
CA VAL A 524 -15.44 3.51 8.98
C VAL A 524 -16.44 3.93 10.05
N LEU A 525 -17.69 3.48 9.95
CA LEU A 525 -18.76 3.82 10.88
C LEU A 525 -18.77 2.88 12.10
N ARG A 526 -18.33 1.64 11.86
CA ARG A 526 -18.27 0.55 12.84
C ARG A 526 -16.95 -0.15 12.67
N PRO A 527 -15.90 0.24 13.42
CA PRO A 527 -14.68 -0.52 13.40
C PRO A 527 -15.03 -1.94 13.82
N LYS A 528 -14.62 -2.93 13.02
CA LYS A 528 -14.57 -4.30 13.53
C LYS A 528 -13.77 -4.19 14.82
N VAL A 529 -14.31 -4.69 15.93
CA VAL A 529 -13.51 -4.86 17.14
C VAL A 529 -12.38 -5.78 16.71
N GLU A 530 -11.25 -5.18 16.34
CA GLU A 530 -10.00 -5.90 16.18
C GLU A 530 -9.83 -6.55 17.53
N THR A 531 -9.96 -7.87 17.54
CA THR A 531 -9.73 -8.62 18.75
C THR A 531 -8.34 -8.21 19.19
N THR A 532 -8.24 -7.58 20.36
CA THR A 532 -7.00 -7.22 21.07
C THR A 532 -6.24 -8.47 21.51
N LYS A 533 -6.31 -9.52 20.70
CA LYS A 533 -5.59 -10.75 20.86
C LYS A 533 -4.21 -10.52 20.32
N SER A 534 -3.22 -10.56 21.21
CA SER A 534 -1.81 -10.48 20.83
C SER A 534 -1.49 -11.49 19.72
N ALA A 535 -0.45 -11.23 18.93
CA ALA A 535 0.04 -12.17 17.91
C ALA A 535 0.22 -13.60 18.47
N THR A 536 0.58 -13.71 19.75
CA THR A 536 0.67 -14.96 20.52
C THR A 536 -0.68 -15.66 20.68
N GLU A 537 -1.75 -14.93 20.98
CA GLU A 537 -3.11 -15.47 21.13
C GLU A 537 -3.70 -15.89 19.78
N LEU A 538 -3.48 -15.11 18.72
CA LEU A 538 -3.85 -15.49 17.35
C LEU A 538 -3.10 -16.74 16.89
N ARG A 539 -1.82 -16.89 17.27
CA ARG A 539 -1.01 -18.08 17.01
C ARG A 539 -1.53 -19.30 17.77
N ILE A 540 -1.87 -19.16 19.05
CA ILE A 540 -2.44 -20.23 19.88
C ILE A 540 -3.80 -20.68 19.31
N GLU A 541 -4.64 -19.73 18.89
CA GLU A 541 -5.96 -20.03 18.33
C GLU A 541 -5.86 -20.68 16.94
N ARG A 542 -4.91 -20.25 16.10
CA ARG A 542 -4.59 -20.90 14.81
C ARG A 542 -4.11 -22.34 15.03
N LEU A 543 -3.25 -22.57 16.02
CA LEU A 543 -2.78 -23.91 16.41
C LEU A 543 -3.91 -24.79 17.00
N GLN A 544 -4.84 -24.20 17.76
CA GLN A 544 -6.01 -24.89 18.29
C GLN A 544 -7.02 -25.25 17.19
N LYS A 545 -7.28 -24.34 16.23
CA LYS A 545 -8.10 -24.61 15.05
C LYS A 545 -7.50 -25.75 14.23
N ILE A 546 -6.20 -25.71 13.91
CA ILE A 546 -5.50 -26.79 13.20
C ILE A 546 -5.66 -28.13 13.94
N ARG A 547 -5.50 -28.16 15.28
CA ARG A 547 -5.73 -29.37 16.09
C ARG A 547 -7.19 -29.84 16.07
N GLN A 548 -8.16 -28.94 16.03
CA GLN A 548 -9.59 -29.28 15.91
C GLN A 548 -9.93 -29.80 14.51
N THR A 549 -9.34 -29.24 13.45
CA THR A 549 -9.51 -29.72 12.07
C THR A 549 -8.91 -31.12 11.90
N LEU A 550 -7.73 -31.37 12.47
CA LEU A 550 -7.10 -32.71 12.52
C LEU A 550 -7.94 -33.71 13.33
N LYS A 551 -8.59 -33.29 14.42
CA LYS A 551 -9.55 -34.13 15.16
C LYS A 551 -10.83 -34.41 14.37
N LYS A 552 -11.33 -33.46 13.59
CA LYS A 552 -12.50 -33.65 12.71
C LYS A 552 -12.18 -34.57 11.53
N GLN A 553 -11.01 -34.45 10.91
CA GLN A 553 -10.55 -35.39 9.86
C GLN A 553 -10.41 -36.82 10.41
N ASN A 554 -9.83 -36.99 11.60
CA ASN A 554 -9.77 -38.30 12.27
C ASN A 554 -11.14 -38.85 12.71
N ALA A 555 -12.13 -37.98 12.94
CA ALA A 555 -13.51 -38.38 13.25
C ALA A 555 -14.31 -38.77 11.99
N VAL A 556 -14.04 -38.15 10.83
CA VAL A 556 -14.64 -38.51 9.53
C VAL A 556 -14.17 -39.89 9.07
N VAL A 557 -12.89 -40.24 9.28
CA VAL A 557 -12.35 -41.59 9.01
C VAL A 557 -13.00 -42.66 9.91
N ARG A 558 -13.43 -42.30 11.14
CA ARG A 558 -14.18 -43.21 12.03
C ARG A 558 -15.69 -43.26 11.75
N ALA A 559 -16.26 -42.27 11.06
CA ALA A 559 -17.69 -42.19 10.76
C ALA A 559 -18.10 -42.97 9.50
N GLN A 560 -17.18 -43.25 8.58
CA GLN A 560 -17.45 -44.04 7.37
C GLN A 560 -17.75 -45.53 7.63
N ASN A 561 -17.57 -46.03 8.87
CA ASN A 561 -17.83 -47.43 9.26
C ASN A 561 -19.09 -47.63 10.14
N ARG A 562 -20.11 -46.77 10.04
CA ARG A 562 -21.40 -46.98 10.74
C ARG A 562 -22.60 -46.99 9.78
N PRO A 563 -23.55 -47.95 9.93
CA PRO A 563 -24.78 -47.96 9.15
C PRO A 563 -25.75 -46.86 9.62
N ALA A 564 -26.46 -46.25 8.67
CA ALA A 564 -27.33 -45.09 8.88
C ALA A 564 -28.59 -45.41 9.71
N PRO A 565 -29.06 -44.52 10.60
CA PRO A 565 -30.30 -44.69 11.33
C PRO A 565 -31.52 -44.13 10.57
N ALA A 566 -32.70 -44.69 10.87
CA ALA A 566 -33.97 -44.40 10.20
C ALA A 566 -34.59 -43.04 10.56
N ILE A 567 -35.21 -42.41 9.56
CA ILE A 567 -35.88 -41.10 9.61
C ILE A 567 -37.21 -41.18 10.39
N ARG A 568 -37.49 -40.18 11.24
CA ARG A 568 -38.81 -39.97 11.89
C ARG A 568 -39.47 -38.66 11.41
N PRO A 569 -40.82 -38.60 11.34
CA PRO A 569 -41.52 -37.44 10.78
C PRO A 569 -41.71 -36.30 11.79
N ALA A 570 -41.72 -35.07 11.29
CA ALA A 570 -41.86 -33.82 12.04
C ALA A 570 -43.32 -33.54 12.50
N ALA A 571 -43.45 -32.92 13.68
CA ALA A 571 -44.72 -32.47 14.25
C ALA A 571 -45.15 -31.09 13.71
N LYS A 572 -46.46 -30.88 13.58
CA LYS A 572 -47.12 -29.69 13.00
C LYS A 572 -47.03 -28.44 13.91
N PRO A 573 -46.85 -27.22 13.38
CA PRO A 573 -47.02 -25.99 14.15
C PRO A 573 -48.49 -25.53 14.18
N GLY A 574 -48.94 -25.07 15.35
CA GLY A 574 -50.22 -24.43 15.56
C GLY A 574 -50.22 -22.96 15.10
N VAL A 575 -51.36 -22.54 14.57
CA VAL A 575 -51.71 -21.18 14.15
C VAL A 575 -52.19 -20.38 15.35
N TRP A 576 -51.75 -19.13 15.52
CA TRP A 576 -52.60 -17.95 15.81
C TRP A 576 -51.77 -16.65 15.89
N ASN A 577 -52.32 -15.60 15.28
CA ASN A 577 -51.94 -14.17 15.31
C ASN A 577 -50.83 -13.66 14.38
N VAL A 578 -51.19 -13.57 13.09
CA VAL A 578 -50.70 -12.54 12.16
C VAL A 578 -51.88 -11.60 11.87
N PHE A 579 -51.60 -10.30 11.77
CA PHE A 579 -52.50 -9.15 11.55
C PHE A 579 -52.80 -8.27 12.78
N SER A 580 -51.74 -7.65 13.31
CA SER A 580 -51.76 -6.22 13.71
C SER A 580 -50.34 -5.73 14.05
N LYS A 581 -49.60 -5.27 13.03
CA LYS A 581 -48.46 -4.34 13.17
C LYS A 581 -48.05 -3.86 11.78
N VAL A 582 -48.82 -2.91 11.27
CA VAL A 582 -48.47 -2.07 10.13
C VAL A 582 -47.61 -0.94 10.71
N PHE A 583 -46.41 -0.77 10.16
CA PHE A 583 -45.31 0.15 10.56
C PHE A 583 -44.35 -0.36 11.65
N ASP A 584 -43.39 -1.19 11.23
CA ASP A 584 -42.10 -1.44 11.91
C ASP A 584 -40.96 -1.46 10.85
N PRO A 585 -40.01 -0.51 10.88
CA PRO A 585 -38.87 -0.47 9.96
C PRO A 585 -37.89 -1.65 10.11
N GLN A 586 -37.94 -2.40 11.22
CA GLN A 586 -37.08 -3.57 11.43
C GLN A 586 -37.68 -4.85 10.84
N ALA A 587 -38.96 -4.85 10.44
CA ALA A 587 -39.65 -6.05 9.98
C ALA A 587 -39.36 -6.43 8.51
N ASN A 588 -38.77 -5.53 7.71
CA ASN A 588 -38.50 -5.80 6.29
C ASN A 588 -37.07 -6.28 5.96
N LEU A 589 -36.15 -6.27 6.93
CA LEU A 589 -34.75 -6.69 6.67
C LEU A 589 -34.55 -8.21 6.70
N LYS A 590 -35.41 -8.97 7.40
CA LYS A 590 -35.31 -10.45 7.44
C LYS A 590 -35.98 -11.16 6.26
N ALA A 591 -36.78 -10.47 5.44
CA ALA A 591 -37.52 -11.07 4.34
C ALA A 591 -36.83 -10.96 2.96
N ILE A 592 -35.77 -10.16 2.86
CA ILE A 592 -35.00 -9.94 1.60
C ILE A 592 -33.58 -10.54 1.68
N ALA A 593 -33.20 -11.10 2.84
CA ALA A 593 -31.95 -11.82 3.01
C ALA A 593 -31.88 -13.04 2.06
N GLY A 594 -31.10 -12.89 0.98
CA GLY A 594 -30.67 -13.97 0.09
C GLY A 594 -31.25 -13.98 -1.34
N ARG A 595 -31.63 -12.81 -1.88
CA ARG A 595 -31.78 -12.61 -3.33
C ARG A 595 -31.10 -11.32 -3.84
N PRO A 596 -29.78 -11.18 -3.68
CA PRO A 596 -29.06 -10.03 -4.22
C PRO A 596 -29.03 -10.01 -5.76
N ILE A 597 -29.09 -8.80 -6.32
CA ILE A 597 -28.73 -8.48 -7.70
C ILE A 597 -27.38 -7.77 -7.64
N TYR A 598 -26.36 -8.34 -8.26
CA TYR A 598 -25.02 -7.77 -8.33
C TYR A 598 -24.87 -7.00 -9.65
N LEU A 599 -24.39 -5.76 -9.57
CA LEU A 599 -24.06 -4.97 -10.73
C LEU A 599 -22.56 -5.02 -11.05
N LYS A 600 -22.22 -4.74 -12.30
CA LYS A 600 -20.82 -4.65 -12.74
C LYS A 600 -20.06 -3.52 -12.06
N THR A 601 -20.76 -2.46 -11.65
CA THR A 601 -20.23 -1.33 -10.86
C THR A 601 -19.99 -1.65 -9.38
N GLY A 602 -20.20 -2.91 -8.94
CA GLY A 602 -19.98 -3.36 -7.57
C GLY A 602 -21.18 -3.19 -6.63
N GLU A 603 -22.29 -2.61 -7.09
CA GLU A 603 -23.52 -2.52 -6.30
C GLU A 603 -24.15 -3.90 -6.05
N VAL A 604 -24.70 -4.07 -4.85
CA VAL A 604 -25.43 -5.27 -4.43
C VAL A 604 -26.80 -4.83 -3.95
N ILE A 605 -27.79 -5.03 -4.82
CA ILE A 605 -29.15 -4.53 -4.65
C ILE A 605 -30.03 -5.65 -4.08
N PRO A 606 -30.66 -5.45 -2.92
CA PRO A 606 -31.65 -6.40 -2.41
C PRO A 606 -32.94 -6.28 -3.22
N GLY A 607 -33.37 -7.36 -3.88
CA GLY A 607 -34.59 -7.30 -4.68
C GLY A 607 -35.07 -8.64 -5.23
N LYS A 608 -36.38 -8.76 -5.46
CA LYS A 608 -36.98 -9.90 -6.13
C LYS A 608 -37.01 -9.64 -7.64
N VAL A 609 -36.20 -10.34 -8.40
CA VAL A 609 -36.30 -10.35 -9.87
C VAL A 609 -37.67 -10.90 -10.27
N ILE A 610 -38.37 -10.22 -11.17
CA ILE A 610 -39.69 -10.61 -11.69
C ILE A 610 -39.52 -11.27 -13.06
N SER A 611 -38.78 -10.64 -13.97
CA SER A 611 -38.50 -11.15 -15.31
C SER A 611 -37.18 -10.61 -15.86
N ILE A 612 -36.64 -11.30 -16.87
CA ILE A 612 -35.46 -10.87 -17.63
C ILE A 612 -35.82 -10.99 -19.11
N ASP A 613 -35.59 -9.93 -19.87
CA ASP A 613 -35.75 -9.91 -21.32
C ASP A 613 -34.43 -9.54 -22.02
N GLU A 614 -34.49 -9.21 -23.31
CA GLU A 614 -33.31 -8.88 -24.10
C GLU A 614 -32.64 -7.56 -23.72
N GLN A 615 -33.32 -6.67 -23.00
CA GLN A 615 -32.85 -5.34 -22.66
C GLN A 615 -32.73 -5.15 -21.15
N ASP A 616 -33.73 -5.58 -20.39
CA ASP A 616 -33.90 -5.23 -18.99
C ASP A 616 -34.08 -6.46 -18.07
N VAL A 617 -33.65 -6.26 -16.83
CA VAL A 617 -34.09 -7.05 -15.68
C VAL A 617 -35.17 -6.27 -14.95
N THR A 618 -36.38 -6.83 -14.90
CA THR A 618 -37.48 -6.28 -14.11
C THR A 618 -37.42 -6.86 -12.69
N PHE A 619 -37.49 -6.02 -11.67
CA PHE A 619 -37.35 -6.42 -10.26
C PHE A 619 -38.21 -5.56 -9.33
N GLU A 620 -38.41 -6.04 -8.11
CA GLU A 620 -39.06 -5.34 -7.01
C GLU A 620 -38.06 -5.20 -5.85
N SER A 621 -37.88 -3.98 -5.34
CA SER A 621 -37.01 -3.70 -4.20
C SER A 621 -37.68 -2.74 -3.24
N GLY A 622 -37.43 -2.89 -1.94
CA GLY A 622 -37.84 -1.91 -0.93
C GLY A 622 -37.00 -0.63 -0.93
N MET A 623 -35.91 -0.58 -1.71
CA MET A 623 -34.93 0.52 -1.72
C MET A 623 -35.20 1.58 -2.79
N THR A 624 -35.93 1.23 -3.86
CA THR A 624 -36.23 2.14 -4.98
C THR A 624 -37.62 1.90 -5.53
N GLN A 625 -38.21 2.93 -6.14
CA GLN A 625 -39.43 2.82 -6.93
C GLN A 625 -39.17 2.41 -8.38
N LYS A 626 -37.91 2.45 -8.85
CA LYS A 626 -37.54 1.94 -10.17
C LYS A 626 -37.66 0.42 -10.19
N THR A 627 -38.17 -0.10 -11.30
CA THR A 627 -38.49 -1.52 -11.45
C THR A 627 -37.69 -2.21 -12.54
N LYS A 628 -36.80 -1.49 -13.24
CA LYS A 628 -36.03 -2.00 -14.38
C LYS A 628 -34.56 -1.59 -14.27
N LEU A 629 -33.67 -2.53 -14.59
CA LEU A 629 -32.22 -2.33 -14.72
C LEU A 629 -31.74 -2.84 -16.08
N PRO A 630 -30.83 -2.14 -16.78
CA PRO A 630 -30.26 -2.64 -18.02
C PRO A 630 -29.54 -3.98 -17.78
N ARG A 631 -29.84 -5.00 -18.57
CA ARG A 631 -29.29 -6.36 -18.40
C ARG A 631 -27.76 -6.39 -18.50
N GLU A 632 -27.19 -5.45 -19.26
CA GLU A 632 -25.75 -5.36 -19.51
C GLU A 632 -24.96 -4.91 -18.29
N GLN A 633 -25.64 -4.25 -17.35
CA GLN A 633 -25.05 -3.77 -16.09
C GLN A 633 -25.10 -4.83 -14.99
N ILE A 634 -25.76 -5.97 -15.24
CA ILE A 634 -25.85 -7.07 -14.28
C ILE A 634 -24.58 -7.91 -14.33
N ARG A 635 -24.04 -8.22 -13.14
CA ARG A 635 -22.97 -9.19 -12.93
C ARG A 635 -23.55 -10.56 -12.53
N ALA A 636 -24.48 -10.59 -11.59
CA ALA A 636 -25.12 -11.82 -11.14
C ALA A 636 -26.48 -11.55 -10.51
N ILE A 637 -27.34 -12.57 -10.49
CA ILE A 637 -28.64 -12.56 -9.83
C ILE A 637 -28.76 -13.82 -8.99
N HIS A 638 -29.11 -13.67 -7.72
CA HIS A 638 -29.48 -14.79 -6.86
C HIS A 638 -30.99 -14.87 -6.77
N LEU A 639 -31.56 -15.97 -7.28
CA LEU A 639 -33.00 -16.22 -7.30
C LEU A 639 -33.49 -16.94 -6.04
N ASN A 640 -32.64 -17.68 -5.32
CA ASN A 640 -32.99 -18.38 -4.08
C ASN A 640 -31.84 -18.37 -3.06
N SER A 641 -32.18 -18.19 -1.78
CA SER A 641 -31.22 -18.07 -0.66
C SER A 641 -30.72 -19.40 -0.08
N THR A 642 -31.20 -20.53 -0.60
CA THR A 642 -31.01 -21.87 0.01
C THR A 642 -30.09 -22.78 -0.78
N GLY A 643 -29.51 -22.31 -1.89
CA GLY A 643 -28.51 -23.07 -2.63
C GLY A 643 -27.20 -23.18 -1.85
N SER A 644 -26.66 -24.38 -1.72
CA SER A 644 -25.27 -24.56 -1.30
C SER A 644 -24.34 -23.97 -2.36
N GLU A 645 -23.34 -23.19 -1.95
CA GLU A 645 -22.25 -22.80 -2.85
C GLU A 645 -21.65 -24.06 -3.48
N PRO A 646 -21.54 -24.13 -4.82
CA PRO A 646 -20.99 -25.31 -5.47
C PRO A 646 -19.52 -25.45 -5.07
N VAL A 647 -19.16 -26.63 -4.54
CA VAL A 647 -17.76 -26.99 -4.32
C VAL A 647 -17.22 -27.47 -5.66
N ILE A 648 -16.50 -26.59 -6.34
CA ILE A 648 -15.95 -26.85 -7.69
C ILE A 648 -14.46 -27.11 -7.52
N ASP A 649 -13.98 -28.25 -8.00
CA ASP A 649 -12.55 -28.50 -8.07
C ASP A 649 -11.89 -27.61 -9.15
N GLU A 650 -10.58 -27.41 -9.04
CA GLU A 650 -9.84 -26.50 -9.93
C GLU A 650 -9.97 -26.92 -11.40
N GLN A 651 -10.05 -28.22 -11.67
CA GLN A 651 -10.17 -28.77 -13.02
C GLN A 651 -11.56 -28.54 -13.62
N GLU A 652 -12.62 -28.67 -12.83
CA GLU A 652 -14.00 -28.40 -13.22
C GLU A 652 -14.23 -26.91 -13.48
N ARG A 653 -13.60 -26.04 -12.68
CA ARG A 653 -13.57 -24.60 -12.91
C ARG A 653 -12.89 -24.26 -14.22
N GLU A 654 -11.69 -24.79 -14.46
CA GLU A 654 -10.94 -24.57 -15.70
C GLU A 654 -11.76 -25.01 -16.94
N ARG A 655 -12.46 -26.14 -16.85
CA ARG A 655 -13.38 -26.61 -17.91
C ARG A 655 -14.55 -25.67 -18.18
N LEU A 656 -15.13 -25.08 -17.13
CA LEU A 656 -16.24 -24.13 -17.27
C LEU A 656 -15.76 -22.80 -17.88
N LEU A 657 -14.54 -22.36 -17.56
CA LEU A 657 -14.00 -21.10 -18.07
C LEU A 657 -13.41 -21.22 -19.49
N THR A 658 -13.01 -22.41 -19.93
CA THR A 658 -12.41 -22.59 -21.26
C THR A 658 -13.46 -22.59 -22.38
N VAL A 659 -13.32 -21.68 -23.35
CA VAL A 659 -14.14 -21.59 -24.57
C VAL A 659 -13.57 -22.50 -25.66
N PRO A 660 -14.35 -23.49 -26.17
CA PRO A 660 -13.90 -24.34 -27.27
C PRO A 660 -13.59 -23.54 -28.54
N ARG A 661 -12.61 -23.99 -29.34
CA ARG A 661 -12.13 -23.28 -30.54
C ARG A 661 -13.24 -22.98 -31.56
N ASN A 662 -14.18 -23.90 -31.74
CA ASN A 662 -15.34 -23.73 -32.63
C ASN A 662 -16.39 -22.70 -32.13
N ARG A 663 -16.24 -22.15 -30.93
CA ARG A 663 -17.12 -21.13 -30.34
C ARG A 663 -16.45 -19.80 -30.02
N LYS A 664 -15.21 -19.58 -30.47
CA LYS A 664 -14.52 -18.29 -30.30
C LYS A 664 -15.36 -17.10 -30.79
N ASN A 665 -16.10 -17.26 -31.88
CA ASN A 665 -16.93 -16.20 -32.47
C ASN A 665 -18.34 -16.09 -31.86
N SER A 666 -18.74 -16.97 -30.94
CA SER A 666 -20.02 -16.92 -30.22
C SER A 666 -19.89 -17.61 -28.85
N PRO A 667 -19.14 -17.01 -27.91
CA PRO A 667 -18.92 -17.60 -26.59
C PRO A 667 -20.21 -17.59 -25.76
N PRO A 668 -20.35 -18.53 -24.80
CA PRO A 668 -21.45 -18.49 -23.83
C PRO A 668 -21.37 -17.21 -23.01
N THR A 669 -22.52 -16.61 -22.68
CA THR A 669 -22.58 -15.34 -21.95
C THR A 669 -23.02 -15.48 -20.50
N HIS A 670 -23.63 -16.62 -20.15
CA HIS A 670 -24.18 -16.86 -18.81
C HIS A 670 -23.79 -18.23 -18.27
N LEU A 671 -23.77 -18.30 -16.94
CA LEU A 671 -23.67 -19.53 -16.17
C LEU A 671 -24.89 -19.61 -15.24
N LEU A 672 -25.69 -20.65 -15.41
CA LEU A 672 -26.80 -20.97 -14.52
C LEU A 672 -26.34 -21.96 -13.46
N ILE A 673 -26.70 -21.70 -12.21
CA ILE A 673 -26.50 -22.60 -11.09
C ILE A 673 -27.87 -23.04 -10.59
N ALA A 674 -28.07 -24.34 -10.41
CA ALA A 674 -29.29 -24.92 -9.87
C ALA A 674 -29.26 -25.00 -8.33
N ASN A 675 -30.41 -25.23 -7.70
CA ASN A 675 -30.49 -25.33 -6.23
C ASN A 675 -29.69 -26.49 -5.63
N ASN A 676 -29.41 -27.53 -6.42
CA ASN A 676 -28.58 -28.68 -6.03
C ASN A 676 -27.09 -28.48 -6.30
N GLY A 677 -26.68 -27.33 -6.85
CA GLY A 677 -25.30 -27.02 -7.21
C GLY A 677 -24.91 -27.36 -8.65
N ASP A 678 -25.80 -27.98 -9.46
CA ASP A 678 -25.49 -28.27 -10.86
C ASP A 678 -25.33 -26.97 -11.66
N MET A 679 -24.41 -26.99 -12.63
CA MET A 679 -24.01 -25.79 -13.37
C MET A 679 -24.17 -25.99 -14.89
N MET A 680 -24.63 -24.95 -15.57
CA MET A 680 -24.82 -24.97 -17.03
C MET A 680 -24.34 -23.67 -17.68
N ARG A 681 -23.44 -23.80 -18.66
CA ARG A 681 -23.07 -22.70 -19.56
C ARG A 681 -24.11 -22.54 -20.66
N CYS A 682 -24.58 -21.33 -20.84
CA CYS A 682 -25.61 -21.03 -21.82
C CYS A 682 -25.59 -19.56 -22.24
N ARG A 683 -26.48 -19.21 -23.16
CA ARG A 683 -26.92 -17.84 -23.41
C ARG A 683 -28.34 -17.71 -22.89
N LEU A 684 -28.56 -16.91 -21.87
CA LEU A 684 -29.91 -16.64 -21.36
C LEU A 684 -30.68 -15.80 -22.39
N VAL A 685 -31.83 -16.29 -22.82
CA VAL A 685 -32.72 -15.58 -23.76
C VAL A 685 -33.76 -14.78 -22.98
N SER A 686 -34.47 -15.43 -22.05
CA SER A 686 -35.44 -14.76 -21.18
C SER A 686 -35.68 -15.52 -19.88
N LEU A 687 -36.23 -14.82 -18.89
CA LEU A 687 -36.72 -15.39 -17.62
C LEU A 687 -38.11 -14.84 -17.33
N THR A 688 -39.08 -15.72 -17.10
CA THR A 688 -40.44 -15.37 -16.67
C THR A 688 -40.67 -15.79 -15.22
N GLU A 689 -41.87 -15.63 -14.68
CA GLU A 689 -42.21 -16.16 -13.35
C GLU A 689 -42.18 -17.70 -13.28
N PHE A 690 -42.25 -18.40 -14.43
CA PHE A 690 -42.36 -19.86 -14.48
C PHE A 690 -41.11 -20.57 -14.99
N ALA A 691 -40.42 -20.00 -15.99
CA ALA A 691 -39.31 -20.67 -16.67
C ALA A 691 -38.26 -19.69 -17.22
N ALA A 692 -37.05 -20.19 -17.43
CA ALA A 692 -35.98 -19.57 -18.20
C ALA A 692 -35.87 -20.23 -19.58
N GLU A 693 -35.75 -19.43 -20.62
CA GLU A 693 -35.37 -19.88 -21.96
C GLU A 693 -33.87 -19.65 -22.13
N VAL A 694 -33.12 -20.72 -22.42
CA VAL A 694 -31.67 -20.63 -22.64
C VAL A 694 -31.26 -21.32 -23.92
N GLU A 695 -30.23 -20.79 -24.56
CA GLU A 695 -29.55 -21.46 -25.67
C GLU A 695 -28.29 -22.15 -25.14
N SER A 696 -28.19 -23.46 -25.36
CA SER A 696 -26.98 -24.22 -25.09
C SER A 696 -26.76 -25.22 -26.22
N ARG A 697 -25.53 -25.28 -26.74
CA ARG A 697 -25.17 -26.18 -27.85
C ARG A 697 -26.04 -26.04 -29.12
N LEU A 698 -26.41 -24.80 -29.47
CA LEU A 698 -27.26 -24.46 -30.61
C LEU A 698 -28.69 -25.00 -30.50
N GLU A 699 -29.09 -25.41 -29.29
CA GLU A 699 -30.46 -25.83 -28.96
C GLU A 699 -31.05 -24.87 -27.92
N THR A 700 -32.34 -24.56 -28.08
CA THR A 700 -33.11 -23.83 -27.06
C THR A 700 -33.68 -24.81 -26.04
N ILE A 701 -33.39 -24.59 -24.77
CA ILE A 701 -33.79 -25.42 -23.64
C ILE A 701 -34.64 -24.56 -22.69
N THR A 702 -35.84 -25.03 -22.37
CA THR A 702 -36.70 -24.41 -21.35
C THR A 702 -36.43 -25.04 -19.98
N ILE A 703 -36.01 -24.22 -19.01
CA ILE A 703 -35.67 -24.65 -17.65
C ILE A 703 -36.70 -24.07 -16.66
N PRO A 704 -37.34 -24.88 -15.80
CA PRO A 704 -38.24 -24.37 -14.76
C PRO A 704 -37.52 -23.37 -13.83
N ARG A 705 -38.11 -22.19 -13.61
CA ARG A 705 -37.45 -21.13 -12.83
C ARG A 705 -37.15 -21.55 -11.40
N ASN A 706 -38.00 -22.38 -10.80
CA ASN A 706 -37.86 -22.83 -9.42
C ASN A 706 -36.62 -23.71 -9.19
N VAL A 707 -36.00 -24.27 -10.23
CA VAL A 707 -34.75 -25.05 -10.08
C VAL A 707 -33.50 -24.18 -10.11
N ILE A 708 -33.58 -22.95 -10.60
CA ILE A 708 -32.44 -22.02 -10.75
C ILE A 708 -32.20 -21.29 -9.43
N SER A 709 -30.98 -21.38 -8.92
CA SER A 709 -30.53 -20.68 -7.71
C SER A 709 -29.82 -19.38 -8.05
N GLN A 710 -28.95 -19.38 -9.06
CA GLN A 710 -28.17 -18.21 -9.47
C GLN A 710 -28.03 -18.11 -11.00
N ILE A 711 -27.86 -16.89 -11.46
CA ILE A 711 -27.52 -16.53 -12.84
C ILE A 711 -26.28 -15.65 -12.79
N ILE A 712 -25.19 -16.02 -13.45
CA ILE A 712 -23.94 -15.26 -13.47
C ILE A 712 -23.63 -14.85 -14.91
N TRP A 713 -23.29 -13.59 -15.12
CA TRP A 713 -22.84 -13.06 -16.41
C TRP A 713 -21.33 -13.27 -16.55
N LEU A 714 -20.93 -14.05 -17.55
CA LEU A 714 -19.54 -14.39 -17.81
C LEU A 714 -18.82 -13.21 -18.46
N LYS A 715 -17.58 -12.93 -18.02
CA LYS A 715 -16.73 -11.97 -18.74
C LYS A 715 -16.27 -12.61 -20.06
N PRO A 716 -16.24 -11.86 -21.18
CA PRO A 716 -15.75 -12.37 -22.46
C PRO A 716 -14.28 -12.83 -22.35
N PRO A 717 -13.84 -13.74 -23.23
CA PRO A 717 -12.49 -14.26 -23.18
C PRO A 717 -11.45 -13.16 -23.43
N ILE A 718 -10.37 -13.17 -22.64
CA ILE A 718 -9.19 -12.33 -22.89
C ILE A 718 -8.41 -12.96 -24.05
N ASP A 719 -8.14 -12.19 -25.11
CA ASP A 719 -7.26 -12.61 -26.20
C ASP A 719 -5.79 -12.36 -25.81
N THR A 720 -5.16 -13.36 -25.18
CA THR A 720 -3.76 -13.30 -24.72
C THR A 720 -2.73 -13.07 -25.84
N GLU A 721 -3.10 -13.15 -27.11
CA GLU A 721 -2.22 -12.87 -28.26
C GLU A 721 -2.34 -11.43 -28.81
N LYS A 722 -3.37 -10.66 -28.42
CA LYS A 722 -3.55 -9.26 -28.84
C LYS A 722 -3.26 -8.23 -27.75
N ASP A 723 -3.27 -8.65 -26.49
CA ASP A 723 -2.83 -7.83 -25.36
C ASP A 723 -1.36 -8.15 -25.04
N GLN A 724 -0.44 -7.81 -25.94
CA GLN A 724 0.90 -7.43 -25.47
C GLN A 724 0.72 -6.16 -24.64
N GLU A 725 1.43 -6.09 -23.50
CA GLU A 725 1.36 -4.95 -22.57
C GLU A 725 1.21 -3.63 -23.33
N PRO A 726 0.17 -2.83 -23.04
CA PRO A 726 0.04 -1.53 -23.68
C PRO A 726 1.32 -0.76 -23.36
N THR A 727 1.95 -0.18 -24.38
CA THR A 727 2.97 0.84 -24.15
C THR A 727 2.33 1.95 -23.30
N ASP A 728 3.10 2.61 -22.43
CA ASP A 728 2.60 3.63 -21.49
C ASP A 728 1.70 4.70 -22.16
N GLU A 729 1.88 4.94 -23.46
CA GLU A 729 1.03 5.83 -24.27
C GLU A 729 -0.38 5.26 -24.58
N ASP A 730 -0.51 3.95 -24.82
CA ASP A 730 -1.80 3.29 -25.10
C ASP A 730 -2.60 3.01 -23.83
N ALA A 731 -1.93 2.78 -22.68
CA ALA A 731 -2.57 2.67 -21.38
C ALA A 731 -3.23 4.01 -20.98
N SER A 732 -2.53 5.12 -21.21
CA SER A 732 -3.02 6.47 -20.94
C SER A 732 -4.24 6.85 -21.80
N GLN A 733 -4.32 6.34 -23.04
CA GLN A 733 -5.45 6.60 -23.94
C GLN A 733 -6.64 5.64 -23.73
N LYS A 734 -6.41 4.39 -23.30
CA LYS A 734 -7.48 3.44 -22.94
C LYS A 734 -8.13 3.79 -21.60
N ILE A 735 -7.36 4.23 -20.61
CA ILE A 735 -7.91 4.69 -19.31
C ILE A 735 -8.83 5.90 -19.52
N ALA A 736 -8.52 6.78 -20.46
CA ALA A 736 -9.35 7.95 -20.81
C ALA A 736 -10.62 7.62 -21.62
N ALA A 737 -10.77 6.40 -22.15
CA ALA A 737 -11.86 6.06 -23.08
C ALA A 737 -12.89 5.06 -22.52
N ASP A 738 -12.57 4.33 -21.44
CA ASP A 738 -13.48 3.36 -20.79
C ASP A 738 -14.11 3.93 -19.50
N GLU A 739 -13.80 5.18 -19.13
CA GLU A 739 -14.63 5.96 -18.22
C GLU A 739 -15.97 6.24 -18.91
N THR A 740 -16.97 5.42 -18.65
CA THR A 740 -18.35 5.78 -18.90
C THR A 740 -18.65 7.07 -18.14
N ASP A 741 -18.64 8.20 -18.85
CA ASP A 741 -19.40 9.45 -18.73
C ASP A 741 -20.34 9.58 -17.49
N VAL A 742 -19.80 9.42 -16.27
CA VAL A 742 -20.43 9.80 -15.01
C VAL A 742 -19.74 11.09 -14.58
N ASP A 743 -20.38 12.21 -14.95
CA ASP A 743 -20.12 13.60 -14.55
C ASP A 743 -19.11 13.73 -13.38
N SER A 744 -17.85 13.99 -13.69
CA SER A 744 -16.70 13.92 -12.77
C SER A 744 -16.64 15.05 -11.72
N ASP A 745 -17.71 15.83 -11.56
CA ASP A 745 -17.76 16.99 -10.68
C ASP A 745 -18.40 16.70 -9.30
N ALA A 746 -18.92 15.49 -9.07
CA ALA A 746 -19.65 15.13 -7.85
C ALA A 746 -18.98 14.02 -7.02
N LEU A 747 -18.91 14.21 -5.70
CA LEU A 747 -18.42 13.18 -4.78
C LEU A 747 -19.38 11.99 -4.73
N THR A 748 -18.99 10.84 -5.25
CA THR A 748 -19.78 9.60 -5.11
C THR A 748 -19.48 8.92 -3.78
N VAL A 749 -20.52 8.37 -3.15
CA VAL A 749 -20.42 7.60 -1.90
C VAL A 749 -21.01 6.22 -2.09
N GLN A 750 -20.26 5.17 -1.74
CA GLN A 750 -20.76 3.81 -1.70
C GLN A 750 -20.86 3.30 -0.26
N GLY A 751 -22.08 3.04 0.21
CA GLY A 751 -22.32 2.45 1.53
C GLY A 751 -22.24 0.93 1.49
N LYS A 752 -21.38 0.34 2.32
CA LYS A 752 -21.39 -1.08 2.65
C LYS A 752 -22.29 -1.30 3.87
N MET A 753 -23.37 -2.03 3.65
CA MET A 753 -24.41 -2.28 4.64
C MET A 753 -24.07 -3.50 5.52
N LEU A 754 -24.64 -3.56 6.72
CA LEU A 754 -24.44 -4.66 7.69
C LEU A 754 -24.91 -6.03 7.20
N ASP A 755 -25.81 -6.06 6.22
CA ASP A 755 -26.33 -7.27 5.60
C ASP A 755 -25.49 -7.73 4.39
N GLY A 756 -24.38 -7.05 4.11
CA GLY A 756 -23.49 -7.32 2.99
C GLY A 756 -23.87 -6.59 1.69
N ASN A 757 -25.00 -5.89 1.65
CA ASN A 757 -25.40 -5.10 0.48
C ASN A 757 -24.50 -3.88 0.29
N ARG A 758 -24.42 -3.38 -0.95
CA ARG A 758 -23.61 -2.22 -1.32
C ARG A 758 -24.40 -1.31 -2.25
N LEU A 759 -24.46 -0.03 -1.93
CA LEU A 759 -25.22 0.93 -2.72
C LEU A 759 -24.42 2.23 -2.87
N SER A 760 -24.31 2.71 -4.10
CA SER A 760 -23.73 4.02 -4.41
C SER A 760 -24.80 5.09 -4.45
N LEU A 761 -24.43 6.34 -4.18
CA LEU A 761 -25.20 7.52 -4.52
C LEU A 761 -24.29 8.73 -4.63
N VAL A 762 -24.76 9.76 -5.31
CA VAL A 762 -24.24 11.13 -5.19
C VAL A 762 -25.01 11.81 -4.05
N PRO A 763 -24.37 12.18 -2.93
CA PRO A 763 -25.04 12.78 -1.79
C PRO A 763 -25.60 14.17 -2.09
N GLU A 764 -26.89 14.35 -1.86
CA GLU A 764 -27.55 15.65 -1.93
C GLU A 764 -27.80 16.25 -0.54
N SER A 765 -28.00 15.40 0.47
CA SER A 765 -28.19 15.84 1.84
C SER A 765 -27.87 14.76 2.88
N VAL A 766 -27.61 15.20 4.11
CA VAL A 766 -27.51 14.36 5.30
C VAL A 766 -28.54 14.87 6.30
N ILE A 767 -29.53 14.06 6.66
CA ILE A 767 -30.59 14.45 7.60
C ILE A 767 -30.78 13.35 8.62
N ASN A 768 -30.65 13.68 9.91
CA ASN A 768 -30.76 12.74 11.02
C ASN A 768 -29.91 11.48 10.81
N GLN A 769 -28.63 11.66 10.45
CA GLN A 769 -27.70 10.53 10.17
C GLN A 769 -28.20 9.59 9.04
N THR A 770 -28.96 10.13 8.09
CA THR A 770 -29.36 9.43 6.87
C THR A 770 -28.82 10.20 5.68
N LEU A 771 -28.02 9.51 4.86
CA LEU A 771 -27.51 10.03 3.61
C LEU A 771 -28.61 9.90 2.54
N ILE A 772 -28.93 10.99 1.86
CA ILE A 772 -29.97 11.05 0.83
C ILE A 772 -29.31 11.56 -0.44
N GLY A 773 -29.62 10.92 -1.57
CA GLY A 773 -29.14 11.37 -2.85
C GLY A 773 -29.55 10.47 -4.00
N GLU A 774 -28.94 10.70 -5.16
CA GLU A 774 -29.29 10.04 -6.41
C GLU A 774 -28.31 8.91 -6.71
N ASN A 775 -28.86 7.72 -6.95
CA ASN A 775 -28.11 6.60 -7.52
C ASN A 775 -28.33 6.59 -9.04
N PHE A 776 -27.25 6.39 -9.80
CA PHE A 776 -27.28 6.40 -11.26
C PHE A 776 -28.36 5.47 -11.85
N PHE A 777 -28.46 4.23 -11.36
CA PHE A 777 -29.41 3.24 -11.87
C PHE A 777 -30.75 3.28 -11.16
N LEU A 778 -30.77 3.48 -9.84
CA LEU A 778 -31.94 3.33 -8.97
C LEU A 778 -32.70 4.64 -8.73
N GLY A 779 -32.14 5.79 -9.11
CA GLY A 779 -32.71 7.10 -8.82
C GLY A 779 -32.58 7.45 -7.33
N PRO A 780 -33.54 8.18 -6.74
CA PRO A 780 -33.41 8.70 -5.38
C PRO A 780 -33.44 7.57 -4.35
N ILE A 781 -32.38 7.49 -3.54
CA ILE A 781 -32.24 6.49 -2.48
C ILE A 781 -31.88 7.14 -1.13
N ARG A 782 -32.08 6.37 -0.05
CA ARG A 782 -31.76 6.78 1.32
C ARG A 782 -30.92 5.71 2.00
N LEU A 783 -29.81 6.10 2.58
CA LEU A 783 -28.88 5.23 3.31
C LEU A 783 -28.78 5.69 4.77
N PRO A 784 -29.51 5.03 5.70
CA PRO A 784 -29.34 5.27 7.12
C PRO A 784 -27.94 4.82 7.56
N LEU A 785 -27.12 5.74 8.08
CA LEU A 785 -25.75 5.43 8.50
C LEU A 785 -25.69 4.36 9.60
N ALA A 786 -26.75 4.26 10.40
CA ALA A 786 -26.94 3.19 11.39
C ALA A 786 -27.05 1.77 10.79
N ASN A 787 -27.19 1.63 9.47
CA ASN A 787 -27.20 0.32 8.80
C ASN A 787 -25.92 0.07 7.98
N CYS A 788 -24.95 0.99 8.03
CA CYS A 788 -23.71 0.92 7.29
C CYS A 788 -22.54 0.51 8.20
N GLU A 789 -21.64 -0.32 7.68
CA GLU A 789 -20.33 -0.63 8.26
C GLU A 789 -19.29 0.41 7.87
N GLU A 790 -19.23 0.71 6.57
CA GLU A 790 -18.25 1.57 5.92
C GLU A 790 -18.93 2.38 4.81
N LEU A 791 -18.48 3.61 4.59
CA LEU A 791 -18.77 4.38 3.39
C LEU A 791 -17.47 4.56 2.62
N TYR A 792 -17.43 4.19 1.34
CA TYR A 792 -16.32 4.51 0.45
C TYR A 792 -16.61 5.84 -0.25
N LEU A 793 -15.59 6.68 -0.35
CA LEU A 793 -15.66 8.03 -0.91
C LEU A 793 -14.86 8.06 -2.22
N GLY A 794 -15.45 8.64 -3.27
CA GLY A 794 -14.83 8.75 -4.59
C GLY A 794 -15.11 7.55 -5.51
N VAL A 795 -14.43 7.54 -6.67
CA VAL A 795 -14.56 6.48 -7.69
C VAL A 795 -13.79 5.24 -7.21
N ARG A 796 -14.40 4.05 -7.31
CA ARG A 796 -13.69 2.78 -7.13
C ARG A 796 -13.39 2.15 -8.48
N ASN A 797 -12.14 1.76 -8.67
CA ASN A 797 -11.73 0.92 -9.79
C ASN A 797 -12.23 -0.52 -9.59
N ASP A 798 -12.74 -1.14 -10.65
CA ASP A 798 -13.22 -2.53 -10.66
C ASP A 798 -12.21 -3.55 -10.09
N PHE A 799 -10.91 -3.23 -10.12
CA PHE A 799 -9.83 -4.06 -9.59
C PHE A 799 -9.75 -4.10 -8.05
N GLU A 800 -10.35 -3.16 -7.33
CA GLU A 800 -10.39 -3.16 -5.86
C GLU A 800 -11.58 -3.94 -5.26
N LEU A 801 -12.40 -4.58 -6.11
CA LEU A 801 -13.45 -5.50 -5.70
C LEU A 801 -12.87 -6.87 -5.30
N ALA A 802 -11.82 -6.89 -4.47
CA ALA A 802 -11.21 -8.12 -3.93
C ALA A 802 -12.23 -9.04 -3.20
N ASP A 803 -13.39 -8.49 -2.83
CA ASP A 803 -14.50 -9.19 -2.18
C ASP A 803 -15.64 -9.62 -3.14
N ASP A 804 -15.58 -9.39 -4.47
CA ASP A 804 -16.64 -9.85 -5.39
C ASP A 804 -16.48 -11.36 -5.70
N PRO A 805 -17.36 -12.24 -5.18
CA PRO A 805 -17.27 -13.68 -5.42
C PRO A 805 -17.52 -14.07 -6.89
N HIS A 806 -18.03 -13.15 -7.70
CA HIS A 806 -18.36 -13.39 -9.11
C HIS A 806 -17.27 -12.90 -10.07
N ALA A 807 -16.25 -12.19 -9.58
CA ALA A 807 -15.13 -11.70 -10.41
C ALA A 807 -14.30 -12.84 -11.05
N ILE A 808 -14.30 -14.02 -10.42
CA ILE A 808 -13.55 -15.22 -10.86
C ILE A 808 -14.12 -15.88 -12.13
N TRP A 809 -15.30 -15.49 -12.61
CA TRP A 809 -15.98 -16.11 -13.76
C TRP A 809 -15.58 -15.46 -15.10
N GLN A 810 -14.29 -15.54 -15.43
CA GLN A 810 -13.72 -15.00 -16.66
C GLN A 810 -13.40 -16.11 -17.65
N LEU A 811 -13.91 -15.98 -18.88
CA LEU A 811 -13.65 -16.96 -19.94
C LEU A 811 -12.20 -16.88 -20.42
N VAL A 812 -11.68 -18.01 -20.90
CA VAL A 812 -10.37 -18.13 -21.53
C VAL A 812 -10.52 -18.92 -22.82
N ASN A 813 -9.92 -18.46 -23.91
CA ASN A 813 -9.93 -19.19 -25.17
C ASN A 813 -9.02 -20.43 -25.09
N ALA A 814 -9.47 -21.56 -25.64
CA ALA A 814 -8.60 -22.73 -25.78
C ALA A 814 -7.35 -22.38 -26.62
N PRO A 815 -6.13 -22.74 -26.19
CA PRO A 815 -4.88 -22.44 -26.92
C PRO A 815 -4.92 -22.96 -28.36
N GLU A 816 -4.34 -22.26 -29.33
CA GLU A 816 -4.26 -22.76 -30.71
C GLU A 816 -3.16 -23.84 -30.85
N PRO A 817 -3.38 -24.92 -31.63
CA PRO A 817 -2.37 -25.92 -31.89
C PRO A 817 -1.37 -25.46 -32.97
N ILE A 818 -0.09 -25.75 -32.78
CA ILE A 818 0.98 -25.46 -33.73
C ILE A 818 0.95 -26.50 -34.86
N ILE A 819 0.79 -26.07 -36.11
CA ILE A 819 0.85 -26.97 -37.27
C ILE A 819 2.33 -27.22 -37.59
N GLY A 820 2.80 -28.46 -37.45
CA GLY A 820 4.19 -28.81 -37.79
C GLY A 820 4.40 -28.75 -39.31
N ASP A 821 5.31 -27.89 -39.78
CA ASP A 821 5.62 -27.75 -41.20
C ASP A 821 6.27 -29.03 -41.75
N SER A 822 5.87 -29.43 -42.96
CA SER A 822 6.35 -30.61 -43.69
C SER A 822 7.62 -30.31 -44.51
N GLY A 823 8.30 -29.19 -44.22
CA GLY A 823 9.40 -28.63 -44.99
C GLY A 823 10.78 -29.01 -44.47
N GLY A 824 11.36 -30.08 -45.05
CA GLY A 824 12.80 -30.30 -45.28
C GLY A 824 13.83 -29.73 -44.29
N GLY A 825 14.11 -30.50 -43.23
CA GLY A 825 15.36 -30.45 -42.48
C GLY A 825 15.61 -31.83 -41.89
N ASP A 826 16.78 -32.43 -42.18
CA ASP A 826 17.18 -33.81 -41.82
C ASP A 826 17.44 -33.98 -40.30
N ASP A 827 16.72 -33.23 -39.47
CA ASP A 827 16.88 -33.10 -38.02
C ASP A 827 15.51 -33.22 -37.31
N SER A 828 14.62 -34.09 -37.82
CA SER A 828 13.46 -34.56 -37.07
C SER A 828 13.95 -35.38 -35.87
N MET A 829 14.23 -34.68 -34.79
CA MET A 829 14.82 -35.17 -33.56
C MET A 829 14.18 -36.48 -33.09
N ALA A 830 15.02 -37.51 -33.00
CA ALA A 830 14.70 -38.83 -32.45
C ALA A 830 13.80 -38.74 -31.20
N GLY A 831 12.65 -39.42 -31.23
CA GLY A 831 11.54 -39.36 -30.25
C GLY A 831 11.90 -39.64 -28.79
N THR A 832 12.61 -38.71 -28.14
CA THR A 832 13.13 -38.85 -26.76
C THR A 832 13.04 -37.55 -25.95
N ARG A 833 12.36 -36.50 -26.43
CA ARG A 833 12.30 -35.18 -25.75
C ARG A 833 10.93 -34.79 -25.19
N SER A 834 9.92 -35.68 -25.22
CA SER A 834 8.66 -35.41 -24.51
C SER A 834 8.81 -35.73 -23.02
N PRO A 835 8.37 -34.85 -22.10
CA PRO A 835 8.38 -35.11 -20.66
C PRO A 835 7.45 -36.27 -20.26
N LEU A 836 6.64 -36.79 -21.18
CA LEU A 836 5.78 -37.95 -20.94
C LEU A 836 6.54 -39.28 -21.03
N VAL A 837 7.66 -39.34 -21.76
CA VAL A 837 8.40 -40.60 -21.98
C VAL A 837 8.95 -41.13 -20.65
N GLY A 838 8.65 -42.39 -20.35
CA GLY A 838 9.02 -43.06 -19.10
C GLY A 838 8.01 -42.89 -17.96
N HIS A 839 6.92 -42.15 -18.16
CA HIS A 839 5.84 -41.98 -17.19
C HIS A 839 4.57 -42.77 -17.58
N PRO A 840 3.68 -43.08 -16.61
CA PRO A 840 2.37 -43.65 -16.91
C PRO A 840 1.58 -42.76 -17.87
N ALA A 841 0.92 -43.37 -18.84
CA ALA A 841 0.06 -42.70 -19.80
C ALA A 841 -1.06 -41.95 -19.07
N PRO A 842 -1.21 -40.62 -19.26
CA PRO A 842 -2.29 -39.86 -18.64
C PRO A 842 -3.66 -40.48 -18.95
N ASP A 843 -4.43 -40.84 -17.91
CA ASP A 843 -5.74 -41.44 -18.11
C ASP A 843 -6.71 -40.42 -18.73
N PHE A 844 -7.71 -40.86 -19.49
CA PHE A 844 -8.87 -40.05 -19.91
C PHE A 844 -10.05 -40.95 -20.24
N LYS A 845 -11.27 -40.40 -20.21
CA LYS A 845 -12.50 -41.09 -20.58
C LYS A 845 -13.26 -40.27 -21.61
N LEU A 846 -13.36 -40.80 -22.83
CA LEU A 846 -14.00 -40.15 -23.98
C LEU A 846 -14.96 -41.11 -24.67
N LYS A 847 -15.64 -40.66 -25.72
CA LYS A 847 -16.49 -41.51 -26.57
C LYS A 847 -15.80 -41.80 -27.89
N THR A 848 -15.98 -43.00 -28.41
CA THR A 848 -15.58 -43.33 -29.79
C THR A 848 -16.55 -42.69 -30.79
N LEU A 849 -16.18 -42.70 -32.08
CA LEU A 849 -17.02 -42.22 -33.18
C LEU A 849 -18.36 -42.97 -33.28
N ASP A 850 -18.43 -44.20 -32.76
CA ASP A 850 -19.64 -45.02 -32.69
C ASP A 850 -20.43 -44.83 -31.37
N GLY A 851 -19.92 -43.99 -30.45
CA GLY A 851 -20.57 -43.63 -29.19
C GLY A 851 -20.21 -44.50 -27.99
N GLU A 852 -19.35 -45.50 -28.15
CA GLU A 852 -18.88 -46.37 -27.08
C GLU A 852 -17.89 -45.65 -26.15
N PRO A 853 -17.89 -45.95 -24.83
CA PRO A 853 -16.93 -45.35 -23.90
C PRO A 853 -15.52 -45.90 -24.14
N PHE A 854 -14.54 -45.01 -24.24
CA PHE A 854 -13.12 -45.32 -24.33
C PHE A 854 -12.37 -44.78 -23.12
N ARG A 855 -11.51 -45.60 -22.52
CA ARG A 855 -10.64 -45.19 -21.39
C ARG A 855 -9.25 -45.81 -21.52
N ILE A 856 -8.22 -45.01 -21.23
CA ILE A 856 -6.81 -45.43 -21.28
C ILE A 856 -6.49 -46.52 -20.26
N ALA A 857 -6.96 -46.39 -19.01
CA ALA A 857 -6.74 -47.39 -17.96
C ALA A 857 -7.24 -48.80 -18.35
N ASP A 858 -8.21 -48.91 -19.26
CA ASP A 858 -8.80 -50.17 -19.71
C ASP A 858 -7.98 -50.81 -20.86
N GLN A 859 -6.88 -50.20 -21.30
CA GLN A 859 -6.08 -50.63 -22.46
C GLN A 859 -4.78 -51.36 -22.11
N THR A 860 -4.57 -51.71 -20.84
CA THR A 860 -3.37 -52.45 -20.40
C THR A 860 -3.33 -53.87 -20.95
N GLY A 861 -2.14 -54.46 -21.03
CA GLY A 861 -1.91 -55.82 -21.55
C GLY A 861 -1.59 -55.90 -23.05
N ARG A 862 -1.57 -54.77 -23.76
CA ARG A 862 -1.15 -54.64 -25.17
C ARG A 862 -0.52 -53.27 -25.42
N THR A 863 0.29 -53.15 -26.47
CA THR A 863 0.85 -51.86 -26.89
C THR A 863 -0.24 -50.99 -27.50
N LEU A 864 -0.34 -49.73 -27.08
CA LEU A 864 -1.31 -48.76 -27.58
C LEU A 864 -0.60 -47.63 -28.32
N VAL A 865 -1.06 -47.31 -29.52
CA VAL A 865 -0.60 -46.18 -30.33
C VAL A 865 -1.74 -45.16 -30.38
N LEU A 866 -1.52 -43.97 -29.82
CA LEU A 866 -2.45 -42.85 -29.88
C LEU A 866 -2.01 -41.86 -30.96
N ASP A 867 -2.87 -41.53 -31.92
CA ASP A 867 -2.58 -40.54 -32.96
C ASP A 867 -3.49 -39.33 -32.83
N PHE A 868 -2.94 -38.17 -32.47
CA PHE A 868 -3.69 -36.92 -32.30
C PHE A 868 -3.75 -36.15 -33.61
N TRP A 869 -4.98 -35.86 -34.08
CA TRP A 869 -5.20 -35.28 -35.41
C TRP A 869 -6.46 -34.40 -35.50
N ALA A 870 -6.60 -33.67 -36.61
CA ALA A 870 -7.81 -32.92 -36.96
C ALA A 870 -8.04 -32.92 -38.48
N THR A 871 -9.29 -32.76 -38.94
CA THR A 871 -9.65 -32.89 -40.37
C THR A 871 -9.08 -31.78 -41.25
N TRP A 872 -8.83 -30.61 -40.67
CA TRP A 872 -8.20 -29.47 -41.34
C TRP A 872 -6.66 -29.55 -41.39
N CYS A 873 -6.05 -30.51 -40.68
CA CYS A 873 -4.60 -30.66 -40.62
C CYS A 873 -4.05 -31.42 -41.83
N GLY A 874 -3.53 -30.69 -42.81
CA GLY A 874 -2.91 -31.26 -44.02
C GLY A 874 -1.83 -32.32 -43.75
N PRO A 875 -0.85 -32.06 -42.85
CA PRO A 875 0.17 -33.05 -42.50
C PRO A 875 -0.41 -34.31 -41.82
N CYS A 876 -1.48 -34.16 -41.03
CA CYS A 876 -2.16 -35.30 -40.39
C CYS A 876 -2.80 -36.22 -41.43
N MET A 877 -3.40 -35.64 -42.48
CA MET A 877 -4.00 -36.42 -43.58
C MET A 877 -2.95 -37.22 -44.36
N GLN A 878 -1.69 -36.77 -44.39
CA GLN A 878 -0.58 -37.48 -45.01
C GLN A 878 0.03 -38.55 -44.10
N ALA A 879 0.09 -38.30 -42.79
CA ALA A 879 0.69 -39.20 -41.82
C ALA A 879 -0.20 -40.40 -41.46
N MET A 880 -1.52 -40.21 -41.39
CA MET A 880 -2.45 -41.24 -40.93
C MET A 880 -2.39 -42.56 -41.71
N PRO A 881 -2.33 -42.58 -43.07
CA PRO A 881 -2.15 -43.83 -43.81
C PRO A 881 -0.82 -44.53 -43.50
N VAL A 882 0.26 -43.77 -43.29
CA VAL A 882 1.60 -44.30 -42.96
C VAL A 882 1.62 -44.92 -41.57
N ILE A 883 0.92 -44.31 -40.61
CA ILE A 883 0.78 -44.83 -39.24
C ILE A 883 -0.05 -46.13 -39.24
N GLU A 884 -1.17 -46.15 -39.98
CA GLU A 884 -2.01 -47.35 -40.11
C GLU A 884 -1.24 -48.52 -40.74
N GLU A 885 -0.48 -48.27 -41.81
CA GLU A 885 0.37 -49.27 -42.47
C GLU A 885 1.45 -49.82 -41.52
N ALA A 886 2.14 -48.95 -40.78
CA ALA A 886 3.18 -49.36 -39.83
C ALA A 886 2.63 -50.20 -38.66
N VAL A 887 1.42 -49.89 -38.18
CA VAL A 887 0.77 -50.67 -37.11
C VAL A 887 0.22 -52.00 -37.64
N ALA A 888 -0.22 -52.05 -38.89
CA ALA A 888 -0.77 -53.26 -39.52
C ALA A 888 0.25 -54.41 -39.67
N GLU A 889 1.56 -54.14 -39.52
CA GLU A 889 2.61 -55.18 -39.49
C GLU A 889 2.56 -56.06 -38.24
N PHE A 890 1.84 -55.63 -37.19
CA PHE A 890 1.80 -56.29 -35.90
C PHE A 890 0.47 -57.01 -35.65
N ASP A 891 0.49 -58.00 -34.75
CA ASP A 891 -0.72 -58.72 -34.36
C ASP A 891 -1.71 -57.74 -33.67
N PRO A 892 -2.96 -57.61 -34.15
CA PRO A 892 -3.96 -56.72 -33.55
C PRO A 892 -4.35 -57.10 -32.12
N GLU A 893 -4.06 -58.34 -31.68
CA GLU A 893 -4.19 -58.72 -30.27
C GLU A 893 -3.08 -58.12 -29.38
N GLN A 894 -1.93 -57.76 -29.98
CA GLN A 894 -0.75 -57.24 -29.28
C GLN A 894 -0.57 -55.72 -29.43
N VAL A 895 -1.08 -55.11 -30.51
CA VAL A 895 -0.94 -53.68 -30.79
C VAL A 895 -2.27 -53.08 -31.23
N ARG A 896 -2.66 -51.93 -30.67
CA ARG A 896 -3.90 -51.20 -31.03
C ARG A 896 -3.59 -49.76 -31.43
N LEU A 897 -4.09 -49.32 -32.58
CA LEU A 897 -4.11 -47.92 -33.01
C LEU A 897 -5.43 -47.25 -32.61
N VAL A 898 -5.35 -46.07 -32.00
CA VAL A 898 -6.51 -45.23 -31.66
C VAL A 898 -6.21 -43.79 -32.09
N ALA A 899 -7.01 -43.28 -33.02
CA ALA A 899 -6.88 -41.92 -33.52
C ALA A 899 -7.75 -40.96 -32.67
N VAL A 900 -7.13 -40.02 -31.97
CA VAL A 900 -7.79 -39.04 -31.11
C VAL A 900 -8.03 -37.77 -31.93
N ASN A 901 -9.29 -37.53 -32.30
CA ASN A 901 -9.66 -36.35 -33.08
C ASN A 901 -9.96 -35.15 -32.17
N LEU A 902 -9.41 -34.00 -32.53
CA LEU A 902 -9.43 -32.79 -31.70
C LEU A 902 -10.60 -31.86 -32.03
N GLN A 903 -11.60 -31.79 -31.14
CA GLN A 903 -12.63 -30.74 -31.11
C GLN A 903 -13.52 -30.60 -32.37
N GLU A 904 -13.70 -31.66 -33.15
CA GLU A 904 -14.55 -31.66 -34.35
C GLU A 904 -15.81 -32.52 -34.20
N SER A 905 -16.80 -32.30 -35.08
CA SER A 905 -18.04 -33.06 -35.05
C SER A 905 -17.85 -34.47 -35.63
N ALA A 906 -18.63 -35.44 -35.16
CA ALA A 906 -18.61 -36.80 -35.68
C ALA A 906 -18.95 -36.86 -37.19
N GLU A 907 -19.66 -35.87 -37.73
CA GLU A 907 -20.01 -35.80 -39.15
C GLU A 907 -18.78 -35.39 -39.99
N ASP A 908 -18.07 -34.33 -39.58
CA ASP A 908 -16.87 -33.85 -40.27
C ASP A 908 -15.76 -34.92 -40.32
N ILE A 909 -15.63 -35.66 -39.22
CA ILE A 909 -14.67 -36.76 -39.09
C ILE A 909 -15.01 -37.88 -40.09
N ARG A 910 -16.25 -38.37 -40.11
CA ARG A 910 -16.67 -39.45 -41.03
C ARG A 910 -16.45 -39.07 -42.50
N ASN A 911 -16.89 -37.87 -42.87
CA ASN A 911 -16.69 -37.35 -44.23
C ASN A 911 -15.21 -37.30 -44.63
N THR A 912 -14.33 -36.99 -43.68
CA THR A 912 -12.89 -36.90 -43.93
C THR A 912 -12.25 -38.28 -44.05
N LEU A 913 -12.58 -39.22 -43.17
CA LEU A 913 -12.09 -40.60 -43.21
C LEU A 913 -12.49 -41.30 -44.52
N ASP A 914 -13.76 -41.15 -44.93
CA ASP A 914 -14.26 -41.67 -46.20
C ASP A 914 -13.49 -41.12 -47.40
N ARG A 915 -13.10 -39.84 -47.34
CA ARG A 915 -12.34 -39.16 -48.40
C ARG A 915 -10.90 -39.66 -48.53
N ILE A 916 -10.23 -39.95 -47.40
CA ILE A 916 -8.83 -40.38 -47.39
C ILE A 916 -8.67 -41.91 -47.44
N GLY A 917 -9.77 -42.66 -47.28
CA GLY A 917 -9.81 -44.12 -47.49
C GLY A 917 -9.22 -44.94 -46.35
N VAL A 918 -9.23 -44.41 -45.11
CA VAL A 918 -8.73 -45.08 -43.90
C VAL A 918 -9.85 -45.31 -42.91
N SER A 919 -9.74 -46.34 -42.06
CA SER A 919 -10.76 -46.67 -41.06
C SER A 919 -10.17 -46.96 -39.67
N PRO A 920 -9.41 -46.01 -39.07
CA PRO A 920 -8.92 -46.18 -37.71
C PRO A 920 -10.05 -46.09 -36.70
N GLU A 921 -9.86 -46.69 -35.52
CA GLU A 921 -10.73 -46.44 -34.39
C GLU A 921 -10.54 -45.00 -33.89
N VAL A 922 -11.60 -44.18 -33.99
CA VAL A 922 -11.53 -42.77 -33.60
C VAL A 922 -12.18 -42.50 -32.25
N VAL A 923 -11.47 -41.76 -31.40
CA VAL A 923 -11.96 -41.21 -30.13
C VAL A 923 -12.16 -39.70 -30.26
N LEU A 924 -13.29 -39.20 -29.77
CA LEU A 924 -13.72 -37.82 -29.90
C LEU A 924 -13.26 -36.98 -28.70
N ASP A 925 -12.22 -36.16 -28.88
CA ASP A 925 -11.76 -35.19 -27.88
C ASP A 925 -12.42 -33.83 -28.07
N ILE A 926 -13.76 -33.80 -27.92
CA ILE A 926 -14.60 -32.62 -28.17
C ILE A 926 -14.19 -31.40 -27.31
N ASP A 927 -13.72 -31.67 -26.09
CA ASP A 927 -13.37 -30.64 -25.10
C ASP A 927 -11.86 -30.39 -24.99
N GLY A 928 -11.02 -31.11 -25.74
CA GLY A 928 -9.55 -30.96 -25.73
C GLY A 928 -8.84 -31.56 -24.51
N VAL A 929 -9.51 -32.44 -23.75
CA VAL A 929 -9.01 -33.04 -22.50
C VAL A 929 -7.85 -33.99 -22.76
N ALA A 930 -7.95 -34.82 -23.79
CA ALA A 930 -6.87 -35.73 -24.14
C ALA A 930 -5.68 -34.95 -24.71
N ALA A 931 -5.93 -33.97 -25.58
CA ALA A 931 -4.88 -33.11 -26.14
C ALA A 931 -4.08 -32.38 -25.05
N GLY A 932 -4.75 -31.76 -24.08
CA GLY A 932 -4.08 -31.07 -22.98
C GLY A 932 -3.25 -32.01 -22.11
N ARG A 933 -3.78 -33.18 -21.76
CA ARG A 933 -3.07 -34.18 -20.93
C ARG A 933 -1.84 -34.77 -21.60
N TYR A 934 -1.92 -35.00 -22.91
CA TYR A 934 -0.80 -35.54 -23.70
C TYR A 934 0.08 -34.45 -24.30
N GLN A 935 -0.12 -33.18 -23.93
CA GLN A 935 0.62 -32.03 -24.44
C GLN A 935 0.65 -32.01 -25.98
N ALA A 936 -0.45 -32.38 -26.63
CA ALA A 936 -0.61 -32.40 -28.08
C ALA A 936 -0.77 -30.97 -28.63
N ASN A 937 0.25 -30.15 -28.38
CA ASN A 937 0.33 -28.75 -28.78
C ASN A 937 0.74 -28.61 -30.24
N ALA A 938 1.15 -29.70 -30.89
CA ALA A 938 1.38 -29.78 -32.33
C ALA A 938 0.80 -31.07 -32.91
N ILE A 939 0.26 -31.02 -34.13
CA ILE A 939 -0.33 -32.18 -34.82
C ILE A 939 0.24 -32.37 -36.24
N PRO A 940 0.39 -33.62 -36.72
CA PRO A 940 0.07 -34.87 -36.02
C PRO A 940 1.03 -35.16 -34.87
N GLN A 941 0.52 -35.76 -33.78
CA GLN A 941 1.35 -36.26 -32.67
C GLN A 941 0.98 -37.71 -32.40
N THR A 942 1.97 -38.61 -32.45
CA THR A 942 1.77 -40.04 -32.23
C THR A 942 2.48 -40.49 -30.95
N VAL A 943 1.77 -41.16 -30.05
CA VAL A 943 2.26 -41.60 -28.75
C VAL A 943 2.22 -43.12 -28.67
N VAL A 944 3.35 -43.75 -28.32
CA VAL A 944 3.45 -45.20 -28.13
C VAL A 944 3.47 -45.51 -26.63
N ILE A 945 2.58 -46.41 -26.22
CA ILE A 945 2.39 -46.82 -24.83
C ILE A 945 2.57 -48.34 -24.75
N ASP A 946 3.38 -48.83 -23.82
CA ASP A 946 3.60 -50.28 -23.62
C ASP A 946 2.45 -50.97 -22.86
N ALA A 947 2.53 -52.30 -22.74
CA ALA A 947 1.51 -53.13 -22.12
C ALA A 947 1.27 -52.80 -20.64
N GLU A 948 2.25 -52.24 -19.94
CA GLU A 948 2.16 -51.76 -18.57
C GLU A 948 1.49 -50.37 -18.45
N GLY A 949 1.18 -49.72 -19.58
CA GLY A 949 0.59 -48.39 -19.61
C GLY A 949 1.61 -47.25 -19.47
N THR A 950 2.89 -47.49 -19.79
CA THR A 950 3.95 -46.47 -19.75
C THR A 950 4.19 -45.90 -21.14
N VAL A 951 4.31 -44.58 -21.26
CA VAL A 951 4.65 -43.93 -22.53
C VAL A 951 6.11 -44.22 -22.87
N THR A 952 6.36 -44.88 -24.00
CA THR A 952 7.71 -45.27 -24.44
C THR A 952 8.26 -44.35 -25.51
N ARG A 953 7.40 -43.79 -26.36
CA ARG A 953 7.79 -42.87 -27.46
C ARG A 953 6.73 -41.81 -27.73
N VAL A 954 7.17 -40.64 -28.15
CA VAL A 954 6.30 -39.57 -28.67
C VAL A 954 6.93 -39.03 -29.95
N PHE A 955 6.15 -38.98 -31.02
CA PHE A 955 6.49 -38.43 -32.33
C PHE A 955 5.65 -37.19 -32.59
N VAL A 956 6.25 -36.13 -33.11
CA VAL A 956 5.56 -34.89 -33.48
C VAL A 956 5.89 -34.58 -34.94
N GLY A 957 4.86 -34.41 -35.77
CA GLY A 957 4.97 -34.16 -37.21
C GLY A 957 4.92 -35.43 -38.09
N GLY A 958 4.69 -35.25 -39.39
CA GLY A 958 4.52 -36.30 -40.39
C GLY A 958 5.76 -36.56 -41.26
N GLY A 959 6.95 -36.72 -40.65
CA GLY A 959 8.21 -36.87 -41.40
C GLY A 959 8.29 -38.15 -42.26
N SER A 960 9.14 -38.14 -43.29
CA SER A 960 9.25 -39.26 -44.25
C SER A 960 9.72 -40.59 -43.67
N LYS A 961 10.33 -40.59 -42.48
CA LYS A 961 10.78 -41.79 -41.74
C LYS A 961 9.82 -42.23 -40.64
N LEU A 962 8.65 -41.59 -40.50
CA LEU A 962 7.71 -41.82 -39.39
C LEU A 962 7.28 -43.29 -39.29
N GLY A 963 6.93 -43.94 -40.41
CA GLY A 963 6.50 -45.34 -40.43
C GLY A 963 7.56 -46.31 -39.89
N GLU A 964 8.80 -46.20 -40.41
CA GLU A 964 9.93 -47.05 -39.96
C GLU A 964 10.22 -46.85 -38.46
N GLN A 965 10.26 -45.59 -38.01
CA GLN A 965 10.55 -45.26 -36.61
C GLN A 965 9.44 -45.70 -35.65
N LEU A 966 8.18 -45.61 -36.09
CA LEU A 966 7.03 -46.09 -35.32
C LEU A 966 7.06 -47.61 -35.19
N ALA A 967 7.31 -48.34 -36.28
CA ALA A 967 7.42 -49.80 -36.26
C ALA A 967 8.58 -50.28 -35.37
N ASP A 968 9.73 -49.59 -35.39
CA ASP A 968 10.85 -49.85 -34.48
C ASP A 968 10.44 -49.65 -33.01
N ALA A 969 9.77 -48.54 -32.68
CA ALA A 969 9.30 -48.26 -31.33
C ALA A 969 8.29 -49.31 -30.84
N ILE A 970 7.39 -49.78 -31.71
CA ILE A 970 6.45 -50.86 -31.38
C ILE A 970 7.21 -52.16 -31.11
N ARG A 971 8.19 -52.55 -31.96
CA ARG A 971 9.02 -53.75 -31.73
C ARG A 971 9.77 -53.70 -30.40
N GLU A 972 10.27 -52.53 -30.00
CA GLU A 972 10.91 -52.35 -28.69
C GLU A 972 9.94 -52.59 -27.52
N THR A 973 8.66 -52.22 -27.65
CA THR A 973 7.66 -52.53 -26.62
C THR A 973 7.35 -54.02 -26.52
N LEU A 974 7.24 -54.71 -27.67
CA LEU A 974 6.94 -56.14 -27.72
C LEU A 974 8.14 -57.03 -27.30
N GLY A 975 9.37 -56.52 -27.43
CA GLY A 975 10.60 -57.23 -27.04
C GLY A 975 10.91 -57.20 -25.54
N LYS A 976 10.23 -56.37 -24.75
CA LYS A 976 10.32 -56.38 -23.28
C LYS A 976 9.32 -57.41 -22.73
N PRO A 977 9.77 -58.51 -22.08
CA PRO A 977 8.83 -59.41 -21.43
C PRO A 977 8.13 -58.67 -20.29
N ALA A 978 6.80 -58.74 -20.26
CA ALA A 978 5.99 -58.20 -19.16
C ALA A 978 6.58 -58.66 -17.82
N LYS A 979 6.98 -57.72 -16.97
CA LYS A 979 7.52 -58.05 -15.65
C LYS A 979 6.40 -58.69 -14.83
N GLN A 980 6.44 -60.02 -14.70
CA GLN A 980 5.66 -60.72 -13.68
C GLN A 980 6.19 -60.34 -12.29
N ASN A 981 5.50 -59.40 -11.62
CA ASN A 981 5.14 -59.46 -10.19
C ASN A 981 4.35 -58.23 -9.75
#